data_AF-A0A409YA09-F1
#
_entry.id   AF-A0A409YA09-F1
#
_cell.length_a   1.000
_cell.length_b   1.000
_cell.length_c   1.000
_cell.angle_alpha   90.00
_cell.angle_beta   90.00
_cell.angle_gamma   90.00
#
_symmetry.space_group_name_H-M   'P 1'
#
loop_
_entity.id
_entity.type
_entity.pdbx_description
1 polymer ?
#
loop_
_entity_poly.entity_id
_entity_poly.type
_entity_poly.pdbx_seq_one_letter_code
_entity_poly.pdbx_strand_id
1 'polypeptide(L)'
;MSGSNTRFMEGESEPAYRAPDPPAPRRVPCVCNFKCSKLTYKTPLGVTLPGQLVHPSTRLSHSRKDQAMQEMKTSEALQSPEPLPEAPLEENTRVHQSRFRMVAPGDAAGMGVGESGDRDTSGLTRTAYLGDSAVYIQTAVCLLAAWLHLVAGLSRESVNTTMKAINIIAMLVFNLSYALANQQFGQMPSLSSSIPDIFSLPEDVRTAMLALSLEPNIIRIVCCPKCYKNYREEELPLDRLCTYRETKRSRICNEPLFTTRNTRSGPKTVPRTRFSIQDFESWLEYFLACPGIEEEIEKSYQHQRNVDRMTCLWDSPAWQNGLPGFSMLARGNLTFGFFIDWFNPLLNKIAGKIASAGAIIFFCLNLPNELQCRPEYTYFAGITPPPKEPTVETITALSDPIIQQFRNMWSGKIIRSSFYPNGLMRRIAILAALGDLLAMRKALGFAGIGSDAHFCSFCHLHKNDIEELDVRCFIPRIGSTVTAAARKWKDATTKTERKTIFAQHGVRWSSLHNLDYRDPVKHTVLGVMHNWIEGVLQHHTRHRWGIGADKDKQSKPTKNAHFNSAVLDADGDTLMEDAVSDSDSDSEPPVLPGLTSDVDSDDPGTDIEFDDFNQSPSLDGDVSDDDIAHSAPAASTFTTDELQQIRSCLSDSTIPSWVERPPVNLGEKSHGKLKADQWLKLYTVFLPLVLPELWLSSGSTSSNPRRLELLNNFHSLVLCTHKVCAYATSNDDADLYLHHYISYRRSSQTLFPHAPSRPNHHYAMHNADLLKFWGPLIRISEFPFEHHNGDLQKINTNNHMWELDYTMLRQICKRGRLKSSLQKHTSTLSTSPVPAPSPPSPLDNETIQPLLPDPNHPSIPLQQLAVLLSKQGHAAGSTSGKPSPNVDRLDDEHYHAWLKYMNDPSLQQPSYRNHTSLPHPENACVLPAYANYRKRISYKTRLYTSHDLHAGNSSILFQNLDKSLSAGFIQAMWEFDTSSHLDAQSQSRVFILVSPHKRLNVTDEMLNPYSSLPGLKADLVYAQIRPPKDHLVIEKEHIVAHLPFYIRPRGTFGISQSTIVLVNSLQRDL
;
A
#
# COMPACT_ATOMS: atom_id res chain seq x y z
N MET A 1 -62.11 -26.46 -27.88
CA MET A 1 -61.39 -27.59 -28.51
C MET A 1 -59.97 -27.56 -27.96
N SER A 2 -59.34 -28.62 -27.45
CA SER A 2 -59.76 -29.98 -27.03
C SER A 2 -58.54 -30.66 -26.36
N GLY A 3 -58.62 -31.56 -25.39
CA GLY A 3 -59.78 -32.07 -24.64
C GLY A 3 -59.59 -33.50 -24.10
N SER A 4 -59.09 -33.64 -22.86
CA SER A 4 -58.95 -34.90 -22.08
C SER A 4 -58.71 -34.50 -20.59
N ASN A 5 -59.39 -34.95 -19.52
CA ASN A 5 -60.17 -36.16 -19.14
C ASN A 5 -59.33 -37.45 -19.14
N THR A 6 -59.29 -38.32 -18.10
CA THR A 6 -60.11 -38.57 -16.87
C THR A 6 -59.22 -39.13 -15.71
N ARG A 7 -59.64 -39.42 -14.46
CA ARG A 7 -60.64 -38.95 -13.45
C ARG A 7 -60.57 -39.95 -12.23
N PHE A 8 -61.08 -39.59 -11.05
CA PHE A 8 -61.30 -40.43 -9.84
C PHE A 8 -60.01 -40.75 -9.04
N MET A 9 -60.02 -41.10 -7.74
CA MET A 9 -61.06 -41.12 -6.67
C MET A 9 -60.67 -40.10 -5.55
N GLU A 10 -61.61 -39.44 -4.83
CA GLU A 10 -62.39 -39.85 -3.63
C GLU A 10 -61.55 -40.23 -2.38
N GLY A 11 -61.80 -39.55 -1.26
CA GLY A 11 -61.10 -39.68 0.02
C GLY A 11 -61.42 -38.53 0.99
N GLU A 12 -62.10 -38.84 2.08
CA GLU A 12 -62.82 -37.96 3.03
C GLU A 12 -62.02 -36.80 3.68
N SER A 13 -62.72 -35.75 4.11
CA SER A 13 -62.15 -34.59 4.83
C SER A 13 -62.74 -34.43 6.23
N GLU A 14 -61.93 -34.69 7.27
CA GLU A 14 -62.28 -34.48 8.69
C GLU A 14 -61.11 -33.81 9.47
N PRO A 15 -61.30 -33.39 10.75
CA PRO A 15 -60.74 -32.12 11.24
C PRO A 15 -59.27 -32.13 11.69
N ALA A 16 -58.73 -30.90 11.84
CA ALA A 16 -57.34 -30.64 12.17
C ALA A 16 -56.90 -31.20 13.54
N TYR A 17 -55.84 -32.02 13.51
CA TYR A 17 -55.14 -32.52 14.70
C TYR A 17 -54.47 -31.38 15.48
N ARG A 18 -54.77 -31.24 16.78
CA ARG A 18 -53.93 -30.44 17.68
C ARG A 18 -52.65 -31.21 17.99
N ALA A 19 -51.50 -30.57 17.81
CA ALA A 19 -50.22 -31.11 18.27
C ALA A 19 -50.15 -31.09 19.81
N PRO A 20 -49.48 -32.07 20.46
CA PRO A 20 -49.28 -32.09 21.90
C PRO A 20 -48.24 -31.03 22.34
N ASP A 21 -48.42 -30.48 23.55
CA ASP A 21 -47.52 -29.48 24.12
C ASP A 21 -46.08 -30.00 24.31
N PRO A 22 -45.05 -29.16 24.12
CA PRO A 22 -43.66 -29.57 24.21
C PRO A 22 -43.24 -29.91 25.65
N PRO A 23 -42.38 -30.95 25.87
CA PRO A 23 -41.96 -31.36 27.19
C PRO A 23 -41.06 -30.30 27.87
N ALA A 24 -41.30 -30.05 29.15
CA ALA A 24 -40.60 -29.02 29.93
C ALA A 24 -39.06 -29.23 29.98
N PRO A 25 -38.26 -28.16 29.92
CA PRO A 25 -36.81 -28.26 29.78
C PRO A 25 -36.13 -28.86 31.03
N ARG A 26 -35.28 -29.87 30.81
CA ARG A 26 -34.50 -30.55 31.88
C ARG A 26 -33.54 -29.59 32.58
N ARG A 27 -33.90 -29.16 33.80
CA ARG A 27 -33.01 -28.46 34.74
C ARG A 27 -32.24 -29.47 35.59
N VAL A 28 -31.05 -29.06 36.06
CA VAL A 28 -30.15 -29.88 36.89
C VAL A 28 -29.75 -29.12 38.16
N PRO A 29 -29.53 -29.82 39.29
CA PRO A 29 -29.13 -29.15 40.53
C PRO A 29 -27.70 -28.61 40.44
N CYS A 30 -27.46 -27.47 41.07
CA CYS A 30 -26.14 -26.86 41.28
C CYS A 30 -26.02 -26.43 42.74
N VAL A 31 -24.84 -26.63 43.34
CA VAL A 31 -24.54 -26.40 44.76
C VAL A 31 -23.29 -25.53 44.96
N CYS A 32 -22.97 -24.65 43.99
CA CYS A 32 -21.77 -23.81 44.07
C CYS A 32 -21.78 -22.91 45.31
N ASN A 33 -20.62 -22.80 45.97
CA ASN A 33 -20.47 -22.17 47.28
C ASN A 33 -20.77 -20.66 47.27
N PHE A 34 -20.57 -20.00 46.12
CA PHE A 34 -20.82 -18.57 45.99
C PHE A 34 -22.32 -18.18 46.08
N LYS A 35 -23.22 -18.96 45.46
CA LYS A 35 -24.63 -18.54 45.29
C LYS A 35 -25.67 -19.65 45.46
N CYS A 36 -25.45 -20.86 44.95
CA CYS A 36 -26.48 -21.90 44.93
C CYS A 36 -26.51 -22.74 46.21
N SER A 37 -25.39 -22.92 46.91
CA SER A 37 -25.33 -23.68 48.19
C SER A 37 -26.20 -23.09 49.30
N LYS A 38 -26.41 -21.76 49.27
CA LYS A 38 -27.25 -20.99 50.22
C LYS A 38 -28.76 -21.09 49.94
N LEU A 39 -29.15 -21.74 48.84
CA LEU A 39 -30.53 -21.96 48.45
C LEU A 39 -30.90 -23.44 48.65
N THR A 40 -32.19 -23.74 48.62
CA THR A 40 -32.70 -25.12 48.59
C THR A 40 -33.67 -25.32 47.42
N TYR A 41 -33.82 -26.57 46.99
CA TYR A 41 -34.81 -26.98 46.00
C TYR A 41 -35.49 -28.28 46.44
N LYS A 42 -36.75 -28.47 46.01
CA LYS A 42 -37.45 -29.74 46.19
C LYS A 42 -37.20 -30.65 44.99
N THR A 43 -36.86 -31.90 45.27
CA THR A 43 -36.82 -32.98 44.27
C THR A 43 -38.23 -33.36 43.83
N PRO A 44 -38.42 -34.08 42.70
CA PRO A 44 -39.72 -34.61 42.30
C PRO A 44 -40.38 -35.56 43.32
N LEU A 45 -39.60 -36.06 44.30
CA LEU A 45 -40.06 -36.91 45.40
C LEU A 45 -40.33 -36.08 46.69
N GLY A 46 -40.46 -34.76 46.58
CA GLY A 46 -40.80 -33.85 47.70
C GLY A 46 -39.65 -33.52 48.66
N VAL A 47 -38.58 -34.33 48.70
CA VAL A 47 -37.40 -34.11 49.55
C VAL A 47 -36.74 -32.78 49.21
N THR A 48 -36.47 -31.95 50.22
CA THR A 48 -35.80 -30.65 50.08
C THR A 48 -34.30 -30.81 50.28
N LEU A 49 -33.49 -30.33 49.33
CA LEU A 49 -32.03 -30.45 49.33
C LEU A 49 -31.38 -29.07 49.11
N PRO A 50 -30.15 -28.83 49.61
CA PRO A 50 -29.39 -27.63 49.30
C PRO A 50 -29.03 -27.58 47.80
N GLY A 51 -28.93 -26.37 47.25
CA GLY A 51 -28.73 -26.11 45.83
C GLY A 51 -29.92 -25.46 45.13
N GLN A 52 -29.77 -25.23 43.82
CA GLN A 52 -30.80 -24.69 42.94
C GLN A 52 -30.87 -25.45 41.61
N LEU A 53 -32.07 -25.62 41.04
CA LEU A 53 -32.27 -26.20 39.71
C LEU A 53 -32.00 -25.17 38.60
N VAL A 54 -30.82 -25.26 38.01
CA VAL A 54 -30.33 -24.38 36.93
C VAL A 54 -30.34 -25.09 35.57
N HIS A 55 -30.16 -24.36 34.47
CA HIS A 55 -29.97 -24.97 33.16
C HIS A 55 -28.57 -25.62 33.07
N PRO A 56 -28.37 -26.76 32.37
CA PRO A 56 -27.08 -27.45 32.31
C PRO A 56 -25.90 -26.58 31.85
N SER A 57 -26.10 -25.69 30.88
CA SER A 57 -25.07 -24.75 30.42
C SER A 57 -24.65 -23.75 31.50
N THR A 58 -25.57 -23.29 32.34
CA THR A 58 -25.30 -22.35 33.44
C THR A 58 -24.48 -23.01 34.56
N ARG A 59 -24.73 -24.30 34.85
CA ARG A 59 -23.98 -25.06 35.87
C ARG A 59 -22.48 -25.10 35.60
N LEU A 60 -22.06 -25.21 34.32
CA LEU A 60 -20.65 -25.16 33.92
C LEU A 60 -20.00 -23.80 34.22
N SER A 61 -20.72 -22.70 33.97
CA SER A 61 -20.25 -21.34 34.30
C SER A 61 -20.09 -21.15 35.81
N HIS A 62 -21.05 -21.64 36.60
CA HIS A 62 -20.98 -21.61 38.07
C HIS A 62 -19.78 -22.41 38.61
N SER A 63 -19.51 -23.59 38.05
CA SER A 63 -18.38 -24.44 38.47
C SER A 63 -17.02 -23.77 38.24
N ARG A 64 -16.84 -23.08 37.11
CA ARG A 64 -15.60 -22.35 36.81
C ARG A 64 -15.35 -21.17 37.76
N LYS A 65 -16.42 -20.49 38.19
CA LYS A 65 -16.31 -19.39 39.18
C LYS A 65 -15.98 -19.89 40.58
N ASP A 66 -16.50 -21.05 40.98
CA ASP A 66 -16.15 -21.68 42.27
C ASP A 66 -14.66 -22.10 42.30
N GLN A 67 -14.12 -22.68 41.23
CA GLN A 67 -12.71 -23.06 41.14
C GLN A 67 -11.76 -21.85 41.23
N ALA A 68 -11.99 -20.79 40.44
CA ALA A 68 -11.16 -19.58 40.47
C ALA A 68 -11.11 -18.90 41.85
N MET A 69 -12.18 -19.02 42.64
CA MET A 69 -12.24 -18.52 44.02
C MET A 69 -11.54 -19.43 45.03
N GLN A 70 -11.44 -20.74 44.77
CA GLN A 70 -10.61 -21.65 45.57
C GLN A 70 -9.12 -21.37 45.33
N GLU A 71 -8.73 -21.15 44.07
CA GLU A 71 -7.37 -20.78 43.67
C GLU A 71 -6.91 -19.46 44.33
N MET A 72 -7.78 -18.44 44.37
CA MET A 72 -7.52 -17.19 45.11
C MET A 72 -7.30 -17.44 46.61
N LYS A 73 -8.15 -18.23 47.27
CA LYS A 73 -8.01 -18.52 48.70
C LYS A 73 -6.75 -19.30 49.07
N THR A 74 -6.22 -20.13 48.16
CA THR A 74 -4.89 -20.74 48.34
C THR A 74 -3.73 -19.74 48.20
N SER A 75 -3.93 -18.61 47.52
CA SER A 75 -2.91 -17.55 47.40
C SER A 75 -2.86 -16.61 48.60
N GLU A 76 -3.98 -16.39 49.30
CA GLU A 76 -4.05 -15.49 50.47
C GLU A 76 -3.43 -16.11 51.75
N ALA A 77 -3.17 -17.42 51.75
CA ALA A 77 -2.61 -18.14 52.90
C ALA A 77 -1.08 -18.04 53.08
N LEU A 78 -0.35 -17.41 52.13
CA LEU A 78 1.10 -17.18 52.20
C LEU A 78 1.44 -15.68 52.23
N GLN A 79 0.96 -14.97 53.26
CA GLN A 79 1.50 -13.65 53.67
C GLN A 79 1.14 -13.33 55.12
N SER A 80 2.12 -13.42 56.01
CA SER A 80 2.11 -12.82 57.36
C SER A 80 3.15 -11.70 57.41
N PRO A 81 2.90 -10.58 58.13
CA PRO A 81 3.67 -9.35 57.94
C PRO A 81 4.88 -9.18 58.87
N GLU A 82 5.90 -8.47 58.39
CA GLU A 82 6.88 -7.74 59.20
C GLU A 82 6.81 -6.23 58.88
N PRO A 83 7.13 -5.34 59.84
CA PRO A 83 6.91 -3.90 59.71
C PRO A 83 8.02 -3.14 58.98
N LEU A 84 7.66 -2.06 58.29
CA LEU A 84 8.58 -1.08 57.69
C LEU A 84 8.62 0.22 58.52
N PRO A 85 9.80 0.86 58.67
CA PRO A 85 9.92 2.20 59.26
C PRO A 85 9.57 3.32 58.24
N GLU A 86 9.36 4.53 58.74
CA GLU A 86 8.82 5.67 57.98
C GLU A 86 9.86 6.60 57.32
N ALA A 87 9.37 7.33 56.31
CA ALA A 87 9.84 8.65 55.83
C ALA A 87 11.19 8.74 55.07
N PRO A 88 11.44 9.84 54.30
CA PRO A 88 10.56 10.98 53.96
C PRO A 88 10.28 11.14 52.45
N LEU A 89 9.42 12.11 52.13
CA LEU A 89 9.24 12.66 50.78
C LEU A 89 10.42 13.57 50.40
N GLU A 90 10.89 13.53 49.16
CA GLU A 90 11.49 14.72 48.53
C GLU A 90 11.34 14.72 47.01
N GLU A 91 11.40 15.91 46.42
CA GLU A 91 11.06 16.22 45.03
C GLU A 91 12.34 16.42 44.20
N ASN A 92 12.50 15.73 43.06
CA ASN A 92 13.61 16.06 42.15
C ASN A 92 13.38 15.66 40.68
N THR A 93 13.36 16.67 39.80
CA THR A 93 13.30 16.53 38.36
C THR A 93 14.66 16.22 37.74
N ARG A 94 14.97 14.95 37.46
CA ARG A 94 16.08 14.55 36.56
C ARG A 94 15.76 13.30 35.76
N VAL A 95 15.68 13.45 34.43
CA VAL A 95 15.53 12.31 33.50
C VAL A 95 16.88 11.62 33.34
N HIS A 96 17.09 10.53 34.10
CA HIS A 96 18.22 9.63 33.86
C HIS A 96 18.00 8.85 32.56
N GLN A 97 18.57 9.34 31.46
CA GLN A 97 18.82 8.53 30.27
C GLN A 97 19.90 7.48 30.61
N SER A 98 19.48 6.27 30.98
CA SER A 98 20.39 5.14 31.15
C SER A 98 20.97 4.73 29.79
N ARG A 99 22.28 4.45 29.74
CA ARG A 99 23.00 4.16 28.49
C ARG A 99 22.69 2.75 27.97
N PHE A 100 21.62 2.61 27.20
CA PHE A 100 21.44 1.51 26.24
C PHE A 100 21.37 2.08 24.82
N ARG A 101 22.55 2.35 24.24
CA ARG A 101 22.72 2.66 22.83
C ARG A 101 23.69 1.62 22.26
N MET A 102 23.19 0.70 21.42
CA MET A 102 24.07 -0.17 20.64
C MET A 102 24.89 0.74 19.71
N VAL A 103 26.22 0.69 19.83
CA VAL A 103 27.14 1.43 18.96
C VAL A 103 27.22 0.70 17.62
N ALA A 104 27.22 1.42 16.51
CA ALA A 104 27.40 0.79 15.21
C ALA A 104 28.88 0.36 15.05
N PRO A 105 29.19 -0.83 14.51
CA PRO A 105 30.57 -1.33 14.42
C PRO A 105 31.59 -0.45 13.66
N GLY A 106 31.14 0.60 12.96
CA GLY A 106 32.02 1.57 12.27
C GLY A 106 32.41 2.80 13.10
N ASP A 107 31.70 3.13 14.17
CA ASP A 107 31.87 4.42 14.88
C ASP A 107 33.11 4.47 15.80
N ALA A 108 33.81 3.34 16.00
CA ALA A 108 34.88 3.20 16.99
C ALA A 108 36.28 3.63 16.50
N ALA A 109 36.49 3.80 15.20
CA ALA A 109 37.83 3.99 14.60
C ALA A 109 38.40 5.43 14.69
N GLY A 110 37.92 6.25 15.63
CA GLY A 110 37.98 7.71 15.54
C GLY A 110 38.52 8.49 16.75
N MET A 111 39.35 7.90 17.62
CA MET A 111 40.04 8.64 18.70
C MET A 111 41.55 8.32 18.72
N GLY A 112 42.36 9.34 19.00
CA GLY A 112 43.80 9.34 18.72
C GLY A 112 44.66 8.51 19.67
N VAL A 113 45.80 8.04 19.14
CA VAL A 113 46.83 7.29 19.89
C VAL A 113 47.65 8.24 20.76
N GLY A 114 47.74 7.96 22.05
CA GLY A 114 48.79 8.45 22.96
C GLY A 114 49.78 7.33 23.24
N GLU A 115 51.07 7.64 23.32
CA GLU A 115 52.14 6.63 23.38
C GLU A 115 52.34 5.98 24.76
N SER A 116 53.01 4.81 24.74
CA SER A 116 53.72 4.10 25.81
C SER A 116 53.00 2.95 26.55
N GLY A 117 53.75 1.86 26.80
CA GLY A 117 53.38 0.74 27.67
C GLY A 117 53.15 -0.60 26.96
N ASP A 118 54.24 -1.34 26.71
CA ASP A 118 54.20 -2.67 26.07
C ASP A 118 53.57 -3.75 26.98
N ARG A 119 52.42 -4.33 26.58
CA ARG A 119 51.69 -5.45 27.24
C ARG A 119 50.80 -6.22 26.25
N ASP A 120 50.59 -7.51 26.53
CA ASP A 120 49.91 -8.53 25.69
C ASP A 120 48.71 -8.07 24.85
N THR A 121 48.93 -7.91 23.54
CA THR A 121 47.90 -7.50 22.55
C THR A 121 46.99 -8.64 22.06
N SER A 122 47.35 -9.90 22.35
CA SER A 122 46.61 -11.10 21.94
C SER A 122 45.30 -11.32 22.73
N GLY A 123 45.23 -10.84 23.96
CA GLY A 123 44.02 -10.92 24.80
C GLY A 123 42.93 -9.95 24.36
N LEU A 124 43.32 -8.68 24.09
CA LEU A 124 42.38 -7.60 23.73
C LEU A 124 41.68 -7.82 22.38
N THR A 125 42.38 -8.41 21.41
CA THR A 125 41.77 -8.73 20.11
C THR A 125 40.70 -9.80 20.24
N ARG A 126 40.94 -10.87 21.03
CA ARG A 126 39.98 -11.98 21.19
C ARG A 126 38.72 -11.58 21.96
N THR A 127 38.81 -10.66 22.92
CA THR A 127 37.63 -10.13 23.62
C THR A 127 36.81 -9.17 22.77
N ALA A 128 37.45 -8.36 21.91
CA ALA A 128 36.74 -7.49 20.95
C ALA A 128 35.87 -8.31 19.98
N TYR A 129 36.43 -9.33 19.32
CA TYR A 129 35.67 -10.20 18.40
C TYR A 129 34.47 -10.91 19.06
N LEU A 130 34.57 -11.25 20.34
CA LEU A 130 33.45 -11.82 21.11
C LEU A 130 32.37 -10.78 21.42
N GLY A 131 32.77 -9.54 21.74
CA GLY A 131 31.85 -8.41 21.94
C GLY A 131 31.07 -8.06 20.67
N ASP A 132 31.74 -7.94 19.53
CA ASP A 132 31.09 -7.66 18.23
C ASP A 132 30.07 -8.77 17.88
N SER A 133 30.48 -10.03 18.05
CA SER A 133 29.61 -11.20 17.83
C SER A 133 28.35 -11.17 18.71
N ALA A 134 28.48 -10.74 19.97
CA ALA A 134 27.35 -10.58 20.88
C ALA A 134 26.39 -9.48 20.42
N VAL A 135 26.91 -8.33 19.95
CA VAL A 135 26.10 -7.22 19.42
C VAL A 135 25.31 -7.63 18.17
N TYR A 136 25.91 -8.40 17.25
CA TYR A 136 25.19 -8.92 16.08
C TYR A 136 24.04 -9.86 16.48
N ILE A 137 24.27 -10.77 17.44
CA ILE A 137 23.23 -11.71 17.89
C ILE A 137 22.13 -11.00 18.68
N GLN A 138 22.49 -10.08 19.59
CA GLN A 138 21.52 -9.24 20.32
C GLN A 138 20.65 -8.43 19.34
N THR A 139 21.27 -7.83 18.31
CA THR A 139 20.57 -7.09 17.25
C THR A 139 19.64 -7.99 16.45
N ALA A 140 20.08 -9.18 16.05
CA ALA A 140 19.25 -10.15 15.31
C ALA A 140 18.02 -10.61 16.13
N VAL A 141 18.20 -10.91 17.42
CA VAL A 141 17.09 -11.26 18.34
C VAL A 141 16.14 -10.08 18.52
N CYS A 142 16.64 -8.85 18.63
CA CYS A 142 15.79 -7.67 18.70
C CYS A 142 14.99 -7.45 17.41
N LEU A 143 15.61 -7.63 16.23
CA LEU A 143 14.96 -7.49 14.92
C LEU A 143 13.85 -8.54 14.74
N LEU A 144 14.11 -9.79 15.13
CA LEU A 144 13.11 -10.86 15.12
C LEU A 144 11.94 -10.56 16.06
N ALA A 145 12.20 -10.14 17.29
CA ALA A 145 11.15 -9.80 18.25
C ALA A 145 10.29 -8.61 17.78
N ALA A 146 10.93 -7.56 17.25
CA ALA A 146 10.24 -6.43 16.65
C ALA A 146 9.38 -6.85 15.45
N TRP A 147 9.89 -7.72 14.57
CA TRP A 147 9.14 -8.24 13.42
C TRP A 147 7.93 -9.11 13.84
N LEU A 148 8.12 -10.01 14.80
CA LEU A 148 7.04 -10.86 15.32
C LEU A 148 5.88 -10.05 15.91
N HIS A 149 6.18 -8.93 16.57
CA HIS A 149 5.16 -8.04 17.14
C HIS A 149 4.54 -7.08 16.12
N LEU A 150 5.38 -6.40 15.32
CA LEU A 150 4.95 -5.29 14.43
C LEU A 150 4.46 -5.75 13.06
N VAL A 151 4.84 -6.94 12.60
CA VAL A 151 4.53 -7.44 11.25
C VAL A 151 3.74 -8.74 11.29
N ALA A 152 4.14 -9.72 12.13
CA ALA A 152 3.36 -10.94 12.32
C ALA A 152 2.18 -10.78 13.31
N GLY A 153 2.05 -9.61 13.95
CA GLY A 153 0.91 -9.26 14.80
C GLY A 153 0.80 -10.03 16.12
N LEU A 154 1.87 -10.71 16.56
CA LEU A 154 1.84 -11.50 17.79
C LEU A 154 1.70 -10.61 19.04
N SER A 155 1.03 -11.15 20.06
CA SER A 155 0.88 -10.46 21.35
C SER A 155 2.24 -10.23 22.02
N ARG A 156 2.35 -9.18 22.83
CA ARG A 156 3.57 -8.90 23.61
C ARG A 156 3.92 -10.08 24.54
N GLU A 157 2.94 -10.77 25.10
CA GLU A 157 3.16 -11.96 25.93
C GLU A 157 3.77 -13.12 25.12
N SER A 158 3.22 -13.38 23.94
CA SER A 158 3.73 -14.40 23.00
C SER A 158 5.18 -14.12 22.57
N VAL A 159 5.47 -12.87 22.19
CA VAL A 159 6.82 -12.47 21.76
C VAL A 159 7.81 -12.50 22.92
N ASN A 160 7.47 -11.96 24.09
CA ASN A 160 8.33 -12.02 25.27
C ASN A 160 8.63 -13.49 25.69
N THR A 161 7.66 -14.39 25.53
CA THR A 161 7.84 -15.83 25.76
C THR A 161 8.79 -16.45 24.73
N THR A 162 8.68 -16.07 23.46
CA THR A 162 9.62 -16.49 22.40
C THR A 162 11.03 -15.97 22.66
N MET A 163 11.19 -14.73 23.11
CA MET A 163 12.49 -14.14 23.49
C MET A 163 13.13 -14.90 24.67
N LYS A 164 12.36 -15.25 25.70
CA LYS A 164 12.83 -16.09 26.81
C LYS A 164 13.28 -17.47 26.34
N ALA A 165 12.52 -18.12 25.44
CA ALA A 165 12.92 -19.40 24.86
C ALA A 165 14.22 -19.29 24.03
N ILE A 166 14.38 -18.23 23.23
CA ILE A 166 15.62 -17.93 22.50
C ILE A 166 16.80 -17.72 23.46
N ASN A 167 16.59 -17.01 24.57
CA ASN A 167 17.64 -16.77 25.57
C ASN A 167 18.10 -18.08 26.24
N ILE A 168 17.16 -18.97 26.60
CA ILE A 168 17.49 -20.31 27.12
C ILE A 168 18.28 -21.11 26.08
N ILE A 169 17.88 -21.10 24.80
CA ILE A 169 18.60 -21.79 23.72
C ILE A 169 20.02 -21.22 23.55
N ALA A 170 20.18 -19.89 23.55
CA ALA A 170 21.48 -19.24 23.44
C ALA A 170 22.43 -19.63 24.60
N MET A 171 21.92 -19.61 25.84
CA MET A 171 22.67 -20.03 27.02
C MET A 171 23.05 -21.52 26.99
N LEU A 172 22.15 -22.40 26.52
CA LEU A 172 22.43 -23.82 26.37
C LEU A 172 23.51 -24.08 25.30
N VAL A 173 23.43 -23.42 24.15
CA VAL A 173 24.45 -23.50 23.09
C VAL A 173 25.80 -22.99 23.60
N PHE A 174 25.83 -21.84 24.27
CA PHE A 174 27.07 -21.28 24.82
C PHE A 174 27.72 -22.22 25.85
N ASN A 175 26.95 -22.73 26.80
CA ASN A 175 27.43 -23.66 27.82
C ASN A 175 27.96 -24.97 27.22
N LEU A 176 27.30 -25.49 26.17
CA LEU A 176 27.76 -26.68 25.44
C LEU A 176 29.06 -26.40 24.68
N SER A 177 29.17 -25.26 23.98
CA SER A 177 30.41 -24.84 23.30
C SER A 177 31.57 -24.66 24.28
N TYR A 178 31.33 -24.08 25.46
CA TYR A 178 32.33 -23.93 26.52
C TYR A 178 32.78 -25.29 27.09
N ALA A 179 31.84 -26.21 27.32
CA ALA A 179 32.17 -27.57 27.78
C ALA A 179 33.02 -28.34 26.75
N LEU A 180 32.68 -28.26 25.45
CA LEU A 180 33.45 -28.87 24.37
C LEU A 180 34.84 -28.26 24.21
N ALA A 181 34.97 -26.93 24.34
CA ALA A 181 36.27 -26.26 24.30
C ALA A 181 37.20 -26.72 25.44
N ASN A 182 36.69 -26.85 26.66
CA ASN A 182 37.47 -27.34 27.80
C ASN A 182 37.85 -28.84 27.67
N GLN A 183 37.08 -29.64 26.92
CA GLN A 183 37.48 -31.01 26.58
C GLN A 183 38.60 -31.07 25.53
N GLN A 184 38.65 -30.14 24.58
CA GLN A 184 39.64 -30.14 23.49
C GLN A 184 40.97 -29.46 23.84
N PHE A 185 40.95 -28.40 24.64
CA PHE A 185 42.12 -27.55 24.88
C PHE A 185 42.67 -27.61 26.32
N GLY A 186 42.13 -28.49 27.16
CA GLY A 186 42.44 -28.54 28.59
C GLY A 186 41.74 -27.43 29.38
N GLN A 187 42.14 -27.25 30.65
CA GLN A 187 41.54 -26.24 31.52
C GLN A 187 41.89 -24.82 31.04
N MET A 188 40.95 -24.17 30.34
CA MET A 188 40.97 -22.70 30.29
C MET A 188 40.64 -22.13 31.67
N PRO A 189 41.17 -20.93 32.02
CA PRO A 189 40.78 -20.24 33.24
C PRO A 189 39.27 -20.02 33.30
N SER A 190 38.67 -20.17 34.48
CA SER A 190 37.24 -19.99 34.67
C SER A 190 36.84 -18.53 34.41
N LEU A 191 36.15 -18.26 33.29
CA LEU A 191 35.48 -16.97 33.04
C LEU A 191 34.19 -16.85 33.89
N SER A 192 34.32 -17.02 35.19
CA SER A 192 33.23 -17.20 36.16
C SER A 192 32.62 -15.90 36.69
N SER A 193 32.86 -14.76 36.05
CA SER A 193 32.43 -13.45 36.57
C SER A 193 32.15 -12.35 35.53
N SER A 194 32.27 -12.60 34.22
CA SER A 194 32.19 -11.51 33.21
C SER A 194 31.48 -11.84 31.88
N ILE A 195 31.16 -13.10 31.59
CA ILE A 195 30.41 -13.47 30.36
C ILE A 195 28.90 -13.09 30.44
N PRO A 196 28.17 -13.28 31.55
CA PRO A 196 26.72 -13.07 31.57
C PRO A 196 26.25 -11.68 31.12
N ASP A 197 27.01 -10.63 31.46
CA ASP A 197 26.67 -9.25 31.09
C ASP A 197 26.85 -8.96 29.59
N ILE A 198 27.80 -9.64 28.94
CA ILE A 198 28.11 -9.51 27.50
C ILE A 198 26.94 -10.02 26.64
N PHE A 199 26.16 -10.97 27.13
CA PHE A 199 25.07 -11.63 26.39
C PHE A 199 23.66 -11.31 26.93
N SER A 200 23.46 -10.10 27.42
CA SER A 200 22.17 -9.61 27.96
C SER A 200 21.09 -9.42 26.88
N LEU A 201 20.44 -10.51 26.46
CA LEU A 201 19.27 -10.48 25.56
C LEU A 201 18.03 -9.88 26.27
N PRO A 202 17.31 -8.93 25.65
CA PRO A 202 16.13 -8.33 26.28
C PRO A 202 14.96 -9.32 26.40
N GLU A 203 14.27 -9.31 27.55
CA GLU A 203 13.07 -10.15 27.77
C GLU A 203 11.74 -9.51 27.37
N ASP A 204 11.74 -8.19 27.09
CA ASP A 204 10.55 -7.44 26.69
C ASP A 204 10.75 -6.86 25.29
N VAL A 205 9.81 -7.13 24.38
CA VAL A 205 9.81 -6.57 23.02
C VAL A 205 9.85 -5.05 23.01
N ARG A 206 9.38 -4.38 24.08
CA ARG A 206 9.54 -2.93 24.25
C ARG A 206 11.02 -2.52 24.35
N THR A 207 11.81 -3.26 25.12
CA THR A 207 13.26 -3.05 25.25
C THR A 207 13.99 -3.33 23.94
N ALA A 208 13.60 -4.38 23.22
CA ALA A 208 14.12 -4.67 21.87
C ALA A 208 13.82 -3.54 20.86
N MET A 209 12.59 -3.02 20.83
CA MET A 209 12.23 -1.88 19.97
C MET A 209 12.97 -0.59 20.33
N LEU A 210 13.29 -0.37 21.62
CA LEU A 210 14.08 0.77 22.09
C LEU A 210 15.56 0.64 21.72
N ALA A 211 16.17 -0.54 21.92
CA ALA A 211 17.54 -0.82 21.50
C ALA A 211 17.76 -0.61 19.98
N LEU A 212 16.74 -0.92 19.17
CA LEU A 212 16.70 -0.68 17.73
C LEU A 212 16.28 0.75 17.32
N SER A 213 16.06 1.67 18.26
CA SER A 213 15.62 3.07 18.00
C SER A 213 14.33 3.21 17.17
N LEU A 214 13.43 2.22 17.22
CA LEU A 214 12.23 2.17 16.39
C LEU A 214 11.13 3.15 16.84
N GLU A 215 11.26 3.75 18.03
CA GLU A 215 10.23 4.61 18.62
C GLU A 215 10.23 6.02 17.98
N PRO A 216 9.15 6.43 17.27
CA PRO A 216 9.05 7.78 16.71
C PRO A 216 8.82 8.83 17.80
N ASN A 217 9.34 10.05 17.59
CA ASN A 217 8.93 11.22 18.36
C ASN A 217 7.50 11.61 17.95
N ILE A 218 6.54 11.56 18.89
CA ILE A 218 5.13 11.89 18.64
C ILE A 218 4.65 12.90 19.68
N ILE A 219 4.29 14.08 19.19
CA ILE A 219 3.69 15.17 19.94
C ILE A 219 2.18 14.87 20.10
N ARG A 220 1.66 14.83 21.33
CA ARG A 220 0.23 14.64 21.60
C ARG A 220 -0.41 15.94 22.07
N ILE A 221 -1.14 16.61 21.20
CA ILE A 221 -1.77 17.91 21.46
C ILE A 221 -3.18 17.71 22.04
N VAL A 222 -3.60 18.55 22.99
CA VAL A 222 -4.99 18.59 23.47
C VAL A 222 -5.83 19.37 22.46
N CYS A 223 -6.93 18.79 21.98
CA CYS A 223 -7.83 19.48 21.05
C CYS A 223 -9.28 19.43 21.54
N CYS A 224 -10.04 20.47 21.20
CA CYS A 224 -11.45 20.55 21.53
C CYS A 224 -12.26 19.47 20.79
N PRO A 225 -13.12 18.67 21.47
CA PRO A 225 -13.92 17.64 20.81
C PRO A 225 -14.98 18.18 19.83
N LYS A 226 -15.30 19.48 19.88
CA LYS A 226 -16.30 20.12 19.02
C LYS A 226 -15.69 20.84 17.81
N CYS A 227 -14.66 21.66 18.02
CA CYS A 227 -14.07 22.50 16.95
C CYS A 227 -12.61 22.15 16.59
N TYR A 228 -12.01 21.13 17.21
CA TYR A 228 -10.62 20.71 17.00
C TYR A 228 -9.55 21.81 17.18
N LYS A 229 -9.88 22.96 17.80
CA LYS A 229 -8.87 23.94 18.23
C LYS A 229 -7.85 23.24 19.14
N ASN A 230 -6.61 23.27 18.68
CA ASN A 230 -5.42 22.76 19.35
C ASN A 230 -4.92 23.69 20.45
N TYR A 231 -4.49 23.10 21.56
CA TYR A 231 -3.86 23.72 22.73
C TYR A 231 -2.60 22.94 23.10
N ARG A 232 -1.45 23.63 23.19
CA ARG A 232 -0.28 23.09 23.90
C ARG A 232 -0.54 23.03 25.40
N GLU A 233 0.24 22.24 26.13
CA GLU A 233 0.08 22.08 27.58
C GLU A 233 0.29 23.41 28.35
N GLU A 234 1.20 24.25 27.86
CA GLU A 234 1.45 25.65 28.29
C GLU A 234 0.31 26.62 27.92
N GLU A 235 -0.49 26.30 26.90
CA GLU A 235 -1.57 27.14 26.36
C GLU A 235 -2.96 26.76 26.90
N LEU A 236 -3.03 25.81 27.83
CA LEU A 236 -4.30 25.29 28.35
C LEU A 236 -5.03 26.34 29.22
N PRO A 237 -6.30 26.66 28.92
CA PRO A 237 -7.13 27.51 29.78
C PRO A 237 -7.27 26.96 31.20
N LEU A 238 -7.19 27.83 32.20
CA LEU A 238 -7.26 27.47 33.63
C LEU A 238 -8.60 26.82 34.02
N ASP A 239 -9.69 27.26 33.41
CA ASP A 239 -11.04 26.69 33.52
C ASP A 239 -11.21 25.35 32.78
N ARG A 240 -10.23 24.98 31.94
CA ARG A 240 -10.22 23.83 31.04
C ARG A 240 -11.35 23.83 30.00
N LEU A 241 -11.86 25.01 29.62
CA LEU A 241 -12.91 25.19 28.61
C LEU A 241 -12.33 25.68 27.28
N CYS A 242 -13.02 25.43 26.18
CA CYS A 242 -12.54 25.81 24.85
C CYS A 242 -12.75 27.31 24.54
N THR A 243 -11.67 28.08 24.62
CA THR A 243 -11.61 29.52 24.27
C THR A 243 -11.74 29.87 22.78
N TYR A 244 -11.93 28.88 21.89
CA TYR A 244 -12.02 29.13 20.44
C TYR A 244 -13.22 30.03 20.06
N ARG A 245 -12.99 30.94 19.12
CA ARG A 245 -14.04 31.66 18.37
C ARG A 245 -13.82 31.44 16.88
N GLU A 246 -14.87 31.07 16.16
CA GLU A 246 -14.82 30.82 14.72
C GLU A 246 -14.53 32.10 13.90
N THR A 247 -15.21 33.20 14.26
CA THR A 247 -14.97 34.56 13.74
C THR A 247 -14.79 35.53 14.93
N LYS A 248 -14.26 36.73 14.68
CA LYS A 248 -14.00 37.73 15.75
C LYS A 248 -15.27 38.08 16.56
N ARG A 249 -16.46 38.05 15.95
CA ARG A 249 -17.75 38.29 16.62
C ARG A 249 -18.48 37.02 17.07
N SER A 250 -17.99 35.82 16.75
CA SER A 250 -18.62 34.57 17.21
C SER A 250 -18.57 34.44 18.74
N ARG A 251 -19.60 33.82 19.33
CA ARG A 251 -19.57 33.34 20.73
C ARG A 251 -18.41 32.35 20.93
N ILE A 252 -17.92 32.22 22.16
CA ILE A 252 -16.84 31.28 22.52
C ILE A 252 -17.39 29.84 22.49
N CYS A 253 -16.57 28.89 22.03
CA CYS A 253 -16.93 27.48 21.91
C CYS A 253 -17.35 26.84 23.25
N ASN A 254 -16.63 27.18 24.33
CA ASN A 254 -16.85 26.81 25.73
C ASN A 254 -16.93 25.30 26.06
N GLU A 255 -16.71 24.44 25.07
CA GLU A 255 -16.71 22.98 25.20
C GLU A 255 -15.62 22.51 26.19
N PRO A 256 -15.95 21.69 27.21
CA PRO A 256 -14.95 21.18 28.17
C PRO A 256 -13.86 20.35 27.51
N LEU A 257 -12.58 20.65 27.80
CA LEU A 257 -11.44 19.96 27.20
C LEU A 257 -11.09 18.63 27.91
N PHE A 258 -11.52 18.45 29.16
CA PHE A 258 -11.19 17.30 30.01
C PHE A 258 -12.44 16.55 30.51
N THR A 259 -12.24 15.33 30.99
CA THR A 259 -13.24 14.47 31.63
C THR A 259 -12.56 13.54 32.64
N THR A 260 -13.31 13.08 33.65
CA THR A 260 -12.83 12.07 34.60
C THR A 260 -13.13 10.68 34.05
N ARG A 261 -12.17 9.74 34.13
CA ARG A 261 -12.40 8.33 33.79
C ARG A 261 -11.93 7.41 34.89
N ASN A 262 -12.75 6.40 35.22
CA ASN A 262 -12.39 5.38 36.19
C ASN A 262 -11.35 4.43 35.57
N THR A 263 -10.20 4.32 36.23
CA THR A 263 -9.12 3.39 35.88
C THR A 263 -8.99 2.34 36.97
N ARG A 264 -8.19 1.28 36.75
CA ARG A 264 -7.88 0.29 37.81
C ARG A 264 -7.17 0.91 39.03
N SER A 265 -6.60 2.11 38.87
CA SER A 265 -5.96 2.92 39.91
C SER A 265 -6.82 4.13 40.32
N GLY A 266 -8.15 4.01 40.25
CA GLY A 266 -9.10 5.06 40.64
C GLY A 266 -9.46 6.05 39.51
N PRO A 267 -10.27 7.08 39.82
CA PRO A 267 -10.67 8.12 38.86
C PRO A 267 -9.48 8.99 38.46
N LYS A 268 -9.24 9.14 37.15
CA LYS A 268 -8.18 10.00 36.59
C LYS A 268 -8.75 11.00 35.59
N THR A 269 -8.43 12.27 35.78
CA THR A 269 -8.76 13.35 34.84
C THR A 269 -7.90 13.23 33.57
N VAL A 270 -8.54 13.23 32.41
CA VAL A 270 -7.89 13.11 31.09
C VAL A 270 -8.55 14.05 30.06
N PRO A 271 -7.81 14.55 29.06
CA PRO A 271 -8.39 15.21 27.90
C PRO A 271 -9.45 14.34 27.21
N ARG A 272 -10.54 14.96 26.74
CA ARG A 272 -11.63 14.28 26.02
C ARG A 272 -11.19 13.82 24.63
N THR A 273 -10.44 14.67 23.92
CA THR A 273 -9.81 14.37 22.63
C THR A 273 -8.35 14.81 22.65
N ARG A 274 -7.51 14.08 21.93
CA ARG A 274 -6.14 14.47 21.58
C ARG A 274 -5.95 14.31 20.08
N PHE A 275 -4.96 15.01 19.55
CA PHE A 275 -4.47 14.79 18.19
C PHE A 275 -2.97 14.50 18.26
N SER A 276 -2.57 13.36 17.71
CA SER A 276 -1.18 12.89 17.70
C SER A 276 -0.50 13.24 16.38
N ILE A 277 0.64 13.90 16.46
CA ILE A 277 1.44 14.40 15.34
C ILE A 277 2.85 13.83 15.46
N GLN A 278 3.42 13.27 14.39
CA GLN A 278 4.85 12.93 14.38
C GLN A 278 5.68 14.22 14.29
N ASP A 279 6.79 14.31 15.00
CA ASP A 279 7.70 15.45 14.84
C ASP A 279 8.46 15.35 13.50
N PHE A 280 8.34 16.39 12.66
CA PHE A 280 8.92 16.39 11.31
C PHE A 280 10.44 16.45 11.33
N GLU A 281 11.04 17.17 12.28
CA GLU A 281 12.50 17.35 12.36
C GLU A 281 13.18 16.04 12.77
N SER A 282 12.69 15.38 13.82
CA SER A 282 13.13 14.03 14.22
C SER A 282 12.80 12.94 13.19
N TRP A 283 11.73 13.11 12.39
CA TRP A 283 11.50 12.24 11.23
C TRP A 283 12.53 12.50 10.13
N LEU A 284 12.86 13.75 9.83
CA LEU A 284 13.79 14.15 8.77
C LEU A 284 15.24 13.75 9.08
N GLU A 285 15.66 13.84 10.35
CA GLU A 285 16.94 13.29 10.83
C GLU A 285 17.01 11.76 10.62
N TYR A 286 15.95 11.03 11.02
CA TYR A 286 15.85 9.60 10.75
C TYR A 286 15.89 9.29 9.25
N PHE A 287 15.11 10.02 8.45
CA PHE A 287 14.98 9.82 7.02
C PHE A 287 16.31 10.01 6.29
N LEU A 288 17.09 11.05 6.63
CA LEU A 288 18.43 11.30 6.06
C LEU A 288 19.52 10.36 6.62
N ALA A 289 19.25 9.67 7.74
CA ALA A 289 20.13 8.63 8.30
C ALA A 289 19.85 7.22 7.75
N CYS A 290 18.87 7.05 6.86
CA CYS A 290 18.65 5.80 6.13
C CYS A 290 19.81 5.54 5.13
N PRO A 291 20.44 4.34 5.10
CA PRO A 291 21.49 4.05 4.13
C PRO A 291 21.02 4.23 2.67
N GLY A 292 21.89 4.80 1.82
CA GLY A 292 21.63 5.07 0.39
C GLY A 292 20.70 6.25 0.08
N ILE A 293 19.98 6.79 1.07
CA ILE A 293 18.88 7.74 0.80
C ILE A 293 19.36 9.09 0.25
N GLU A 294 20.54 9.55 0.68
CA GLU A 294 21.08 10.84 0.25
C GLU A 294 21.71 10.74 -1.14
N GLU A 295 22.17 9.55 -1.55
CA GLU A 295 22.60 9.24 -2.91
C GLU A 295 21.39 9.21 -3.87
N GLU A 296 20.26 8.63 -3.45
CA GLU A 296 19.01 8.67 -4.21
C GLU A 296 18.43 10.08 -4.36
N ILE A 297 18.53 10.91 -3.30
CA ILE A 297 18.18 12.34 -3.33
C ILE A 297 19.09 13.12 -4.29
N GLU A 298 20.39 12.85 -4.28
CA GLU A 298 21.38 13.57 -5.09
C GLU A 298 21.12 13.40 -6.61
N LYS A 299 20.57 12.26 -7.03
CA LYS A 299 20.12 12.04 -8.42
C LYS A 299 19.11 13.11 -8.88
N SER A 300 18.23 13.58 -8.01
CA SER A 300 17.23 14.61 -8.35
C SER A 300 17.82 16.00 -8.61
N TYR A 301 19.00 16.32 -8.03
CA TYR A 301 19.75 17.55 -8.32
C TYR A 301 20.58 17.44 -9.59
N GLN A 302 21.07 16.23 -9.90
CA GLN A 302 21.89 15.93 -11.08
C GLN A 302 21.06 15.53 -12.31
N HIS A 303 19.73 15.39 -12.17
CA HIS A 303 18.85 14.91 -13.23
C HIS A 303 18.85 15.83 -14.45
N GLN A 304 19.35 15.31 -15.57
CA GLN A 304 19.26 15.97 -16.86
C GLN A 304 17.89 15.66 -17.48
N ARG A 305 17.06 16.70 -17.64
CA ARG A 305 15.73 16.57 -18.24
C ARG A 305 15.80 15.92 -19.62
N ASN A 306 14.95 14.93 -19.86
CA ASN A 306 14.66 14.45 -21.21
C ASN A 306 13.87 15.52 -21.99
N VAL A 307 14.40 15.90 -23.16
CA VAL A 307 13.85 16.99 -24.00
C VAL A 307 12.62 16.51 -24.78
N ASP A 308 12.64 15.28 -25.28
CA ASP A 308 11.65 14.74 -26.20
C ASP A 308 10.40 14.18 -25.47
N ARG A 309 10.60 13.60 -24.28
CA ARG A 309 9.55 12.90 -23.53
C ARG A 309 9.77 12.99 -22.03
N MET A 310 8.76 13.40 -21.28
CA MET A 310 8.79 13.40 -19.82
C MET A 310 8.56 11.98 -19.29
N THR A 311 9.53 11.43 -18.57
CA THR A 311 9.54 10.05 -18.02
C THR A 311 9.32 10.01 -16.51
N CYS A 312 9.59 11.11 -15.82
CA CYS A 312 9.33 11.27 -14.39
C CYS A 312 8.90 12.71 -14.06
N LEU A 313 8.57 12.96 -12.79
CA LEU A 313 8.26 14.31 -12.30
C LEU A 313 9.43 15.29 -12.53
N TRP A 314 10.68 14.83 -12.47
CA TRP A 314 11.86 15.70 -12.59
C TRP A 314 12.05 16.27 -14.01
N ASP A 315 11.49 15.63 -15.04
CA ASP A 315 11.45 16.18 -16.40
C ASP A 315 10.43 17.33 -16.55
N SER A 316 9.49 17.44 -15.59
CA SER A 316 8.28 18.26 -15.75
C SER A 316 8.50 19.76 -15.50
N PRO A 317 7.68 20.64 -16.12
CA PRO A 317 7.61 22.04 -15.76
C PRO A 317 7.27 22.31 -14.28
N ALA A 318 6.60 21.39 -13.57
CA ALA A 318 6.36 21.52 -12.13
C ALA A 318 7.64 21.41 -11.29
N TRP A 319 8.62 20.62 -11.73
CA TRP A 319 9.92 20.49 -11.08
C TRP A 319 10.92 21.56 -11.57
N GLN A 320 11.08 21.66 -12.89
CA GLN A 320 12.14 22.42 -13.54
C GLN A 320 12.03 23.94 -13.35
N ASN A 321 10.81 24.49 -13.24
CA ASN A 321 10.63 25.92 -12.95
C ASN A 321 10.87 26.28 -11.47
N GLY A 322 10.94 25.29 -10.57
CA GLY A 322 11.06 25.51 -9.14
C GLY A 322 9.85 26.22 -8.51
N LEU A 323 10.08 26.77 -7.31
CA LEU A 323 9.17 27.63 -6.57
C LEU A 323 9.82 29.01 -6.37
N PRO A 324 9.05 30.10 -6.12
CA PRO A 324 9.62 31.43 -5.89
C PRO A 324 10.67 31.42 -4.75
N GLY A 325 11.93 31.70 -5.09
CA GLY A 325 13.05 31.67 -4.13
C GLY A 325 13.51 30.26 -3.70
N PHE A 326 13.14 29.21 -4.42
CA PHE A 326 13.47 27.81 -4.09
C PHE A 326 13.56 26.96 -5.39
N SER A 327 14.78 26.75 -5.89
CA SER A 327 15.03 25.80 -6.98
C SER A 327 15.06 24.37 -6.44
N MET A 328 14.36 23.44 -7.10
CA MET A 328 14.34 22.02 -6.70
C MET A 328 15.64 21.29 -7.08
N LEU A 329 16.44 21.88 -8.00
CA LEU A 329 17.75 21.38 -8.42
C LEU A 329 18.90 21.85 -7.49
N ALA A 330 18.64 22.77 -6.56
CA ALA A 330 19.67 23.27 -5.66
C ALA A 330 19.91 22.29 -4.49
N ARG A 331 21.09 21.66 -4.47
CA ARG A 331 21.50 20.68 -3.44
C ARG A 331 21.23 21.22 -2.03
N GLY A 332 20.42 20.50 -1.27
CA GLY A 332 19.98 20.89 0.08
C GLY A 332 18.47 21.18 0.15
N ASN A 333 17.86 21.63 -0.95
CA ASN A 333 16.42 21.86 -1.03
C ASN A 333 15.66 20.53 -1.21
N LEU A 334 14.79 20.17 -0.25
CA LEU A 334 13.93 18.99 -0.34
C LEU A 334 12.47 19.40 -0.56
N THR A 335 11.85 18.80 -1.57
CA THR A 335 10.47 19.08 -1.97
C THR A 335 9.58 17.91 -1.56
N PHE A 336 8.38 18.17 -1.06
CA PHE A 336 7.43 17.15 -0.61
C PHE A 336 6.09 17.25 -1.34
N GLY A 337 5.47 16.10 -1.59
CA GLY A 337 4.05 16.00 -1.88
C GLY A 337 3.26 15.87 -0.58
N PHE A 338 2.08 16.47 -0.53
CA PHE A 338 1.06 16.31 0.52
C PHE A 338 -0.02 15.36 0.02
N PHE A 339 -0.39 14.36 0.81
CA PHE A 339 -1.53 13.47 0.56
C PHE A 339 -2.47 13.47 1.77
N ILE A 340 -3.77 13.46 1.51
CA ILE A 340 -4.80 13.32 2.54
C ILE A 340 -6.01 12.53 2.04
N ASP A 341 -6.44 11.55 2.84
CA ASP A 341 -7.55 10.65 2.49
C ASP A 341 -8.11 9.93 3.72
N TRP A 342 -9.37 9.51 3.64
CA TRP A 342 -10.20 9.04 4.75
C TRP A 342 -10.49 7.55 4.67
N PHE A 343 -10.50 6.88 5.82
CA PHE A 343 -10.78 5.44 5.91
C PHE A 343 -11.51 5.08 7.21
N ASN A 344 -12.12 3.90 7.23
CA ASN A 344 -12.74 3.35 8.44
C ASN A 344 -11.73 2.55 9.26
N PRO A 345 -11.32 3.01 10.46
CA PRO A 345 -10.32 2.30 11.29
C PRO A 345 -10.88 1.04 11.96
N LEU A 346 -12.16 0.72 11.79
CA LEU A 346 -12.84 -0.46 12.37
C LEU A 346 -13.10 -1.58 11.34
N LEU A 347 -12.56 -1.44 10.11
CA LEU A 347 -12.75 -2.28 8.93
C LEU A 347 -14.13 -2.17 8.27
N ASN A 348 -14.16 -2.19 6.94
CA ASN A 348 -15.38 -2.17 6.14
C ASN A 348 -16.09 -3.54 6.19
N LYS A 349 -16.84 -3.77 7.27
CA LYS A 349 -17.74 -4.91 7.47
C LYS A 349 -19.19 -4.42 7.44
N ILE A 350 -20.06 -5.11 6.70
CA ILE A 350 -21.46 -4.73 6.46
C ILE A 350 -22.28 -4.56 7.76
N ALA A 351 -21.93 -5.29 8.83
CA ALA A 351 -22.53 -5.15 10.16
C ALA A 351 -21.53 -4.63 11.22
N GLY A 352 -20.51 -3.88 10.79
CA GLY A 352 -19.49 -3.29 11.66
C GLY A 352 -19.94 -1.97 12.28
N LYS A 353 -19.32 -1.58 13.40
CA LYS A 353 -19.34 -0.18 13.84
C LYS A 353 -18.56 0.64 12.82
N ILE A 354 -19.09 1.80 12.44
CA ILE A 354 -18.45 2.66 11.45
C ILE A 354 -17.94 3.94 12.12
N ALA A 355 -16.73 4.31 11.75
CA ALA A 355 -16.06 5.54 12.16
C ALA A 355 -15.25 6.06 10.96
N SER A 356 -14.97 7.35 10.90
CA SER A 356 -13.97 7.92 9.99
C SER A 356 -12.70 8.26 10.75
N ALA A 357 -11.56 7.93 10.19
CA ALA A 357 -10.23 8.44 10.54
C ALA A 357 -9.50 8.80 9.24
N GLY A 358 -8.48 9.66 9.33
CA GLY A 358 -7.86 10.24 8.15
C GLY A 358 -6.35 10.29 8.23
N ALA A 359 -5.67 9.86 7.18
CA ALA A 359 -4.21 9.87 7.12
C ALA A 359 -3.71 11.19 6.53
N ILE A 360 -2.90 11.92 7.29
CA ILE A 360 -2.16 13.08 6.77
C ILE A 360 -0.73 12.62 6.48
N ILE A 361 -0.36 12.58 5.19
CA ILE A 361 0.88 11.96 4.71
C ILE A 361 1.70 12.96 3.88
N PHE A 362 3.02 12.90 3.98
CA PHE A 362 3.92 13.53 3.03
C PHE A 362 4.98 12.56 2.52
N PHE A 363 5.47 12.81 1.31
CA PHE A 363 6.44 11.96 0.62
C PHE A 363 7.46 12.80 -0.16
N CYS A 364 8.70 12.33 -0.23
CA CYS A 364 9.83 13.13 -0.70
C CYS A 364 9.94 13.15 -2.24
N LEU A 365 9.66 14.32 -2.83
CA LEU A 365 9.76 14.66 -4.25
C LEU A 365 11.12 14.27 -4.90
N ASN A 366 12.19 14.37 -4.11
CA ASN A 366 13.57 14.16 -4.52
C ASN A 366 13.97 12.67 -4.64
N LEU A 367 13.08 11.72 -4.33
CA LEU A 367 13.34 10.29 -4.54
C LEU A 367 12.82 9.81 -5.90
N PRO A 368 13.43 8.78 -6.52
CA PRO A 368 12.81 8.03 -7.61
C PRO A 368 11.44 7.48 -7.22
N ASN A 369 10.53 7.36 -8.18
CA ASN A 369 9.12 7.02 -7.94
C ASN A 369 8.95 5.68 -7.19
N GLU A 370 9.83 4.72 -7.46
CA GLU A 370 9.92 3.40 -6.86
C GLU A 370 10.26 3.45 -5.34
N LEU A 371 10.79 4.58 -4.87
CA LEU A 371 11.16 4.82 -3.48
C LEU A 371 10.26 5.85 -2.77
N GLN A 372 9.72 6.84 -3.49
CA GLN A 372 8.91 7.96 -2.95
C GLN A 372 7.86 7.52 -1.91
N CYS A 373 7.10 6.48 -2.23
CA CYS A 373 5.95 6.04 -1.42
C CYS A 373 6.23 4.77 -0.61
N ARG A 374 7.51 4.41 -0.37
CA ARG A 374 7.84 3.29 0.50
C ARG A 374 7.57 3.68 1.96
N PRO A 375 6.92 2.83 2.80
CA PRO A 375 6.52 3.20 4.16
C PRO A 375 7.71 3.49 5.10
N GLU A 376 8.92 2.99 4.79
CA GLU A 376 10.17 3.34 5.48
C GLU A 376 10.67 4.78 5.21
N TYR A 377 10.20 5.39 4.11
CA TYR A 377 10.60 6.73 3.61
C TYR A 377 9.42 7.72 3.54
N THR A 378 8.25 7.31 4.02
CA THR A 378 7.02 8.12 4.05
C THR A 378 6.90 8.83 5.39
N TYR A 379 6.51 10.10 5.39
CA TYR A 379 6.20 10.86 6.60
C TYR A 379 4.70 10.78 6.90
N PHE A 380 4.32 9.92 7.85
CA PHE A 380 2.99 9.91 8.41
C PHE A 380 2.91 11.03 9.44
N ALA A 381 2.36 12.19 9.05
CA ALA A 381 2.39 13.39 9.89
C ALA A 381 1.39 13.31 11.05
N GLY A 382 0.23 12.71 10.84
CA GLY A 382 -0.80 12.55 11.87
C GLY A 382 -2.02 11.77 11.37
N ILE A 383 -2.85 11.32 12.31
CA ILE A 383 -4.12 10.65 12.02
C ILE A 383 -5.27 11.47 12.64
N THR A 384 -6.28 11.84 11.86
CA THR A 384 -7.38 12.70 12.36
C THR A 384 -8.19 11.97 13.46
N PRO A 385 -8.61 12.63 14.55
CA PRO A 385 -9.22 11.91 15.67
C PRO A 385 -10.65 11.41 15.36
N PRO A 386 -10.90 10.09 15.40
CA PRO A 386 -12.21 9.48 15.13
C PRO A 386 -13.26 9.83 16.21
N PRO A 387 -14.57 9.61 15.97
CA PRO A 387 -15.16 8.84 14.86
C PRO A 387 -15.73 9.67 13.70
N LYS A 388 -15.67 11.01 13.75
CA LYS A 388 -16.25 11.87 12.72
C LYS A 388 -15.22 12.28 11.67
N GLU A 389 -15.67 12.38 10.42
CA GLU A 389 -14.89 13.01 9.35
C GLU A 389 -14.74 14.51 9.62
N PRO A 390 -13.56 15.12 9.40
CA PRO A 390 -13.39 16.57 9.51
C PRO A 390 -14.25 17.40 8.53
N THR A 391 -14.64 18.60 8.97
CA THR A 391 -15.12 19.69 8.12
C THR A 391 -13.93 20.45 7.54
N VAL A 392 -14.17 21.45 6.67
CA VAL A 392 -13.12 22.31 6.09
C VAL A 392 -12.37 23.09 7.19
N GLU A 393 -13.12 23.56 8.18
CA GLU A 393 -12.68 24.35 9.32
C GLU A 393 -11.89 23.47 10.30
N THR A 394 -12.37 22.26 10.58
CA THR A 394 -11.72 21.38 11.55
C THR A 394 -10.50 20.66 10.97
N ILE A 395 -10.46 20.33 9.67
CA ILE A 395 -9.22 19.83 9.06
C ILE A 395 -8.14 20.91 8.99
N THR A 396 -8.53 22.18 8.83
CA THR A 396 -7.60 23.31 8.93
C THR A 396 -7.02 23.42 10.35
N ALA A 397 -7.87 23.34 11.39
CA ALA A 397 -7.40 23.37 12.77
C ALA A 397 -6.42 22.22 13.10
N LEU A 398 -6.64 21.02 12.54
CA LEU A 398 -5.75 19.85 12.66
C LEU A 398 -4.46 20.00 11.83
N SER A 399 -4.54 20.58 10.63
CA SER A 399 -3.40 20.65 9.70
C SER A 399 -2.43 21.81 10.02
N ASP A 400 -2.91 22.91 10.62
CA ASP A 400 -2.09 24.07 11.00
C ASP A 400 -0.80 23.71 11.78
N PRO A 401 -0.80 22.90 12.86
CA PRO A 401 0.43 22.53 13.59
C PRO A 401 1.39 21.63 12.79
N ILE A 402 0.94 20.99 11.72
CA ILE A 402 1.79 20.24 10.79
C ILE A 402 2.41 21.21 9.77
N ILE A 403 1.59 22.02 9.10
CA ILE A 403 2.04 22.99 8.08
C ILE A 403 2.99 24.04 8.69
N GLN A 404 2.82 24.41 9.97
CA GLN A 404 3.76 25.31 10.65
C GLN A 404 5.17 24.72 10.81
N GLN A 405 5.32 23.39 10.95
CA GLN A 405 6.66 22.75 10.97
C GLN A 405 7.35 22.91 9.60
N PHE A 406 6.65 22.62 8.50
CA PHE A 406 7.16 22.87 7.15
C PHE A 406 7.47 24.35 6.90
N ARG A 407 6.64 25.27 7.41
CA ARG A 407 6.86 26.73 7.30
C ARG A 407 8.15 27.16 8.02
N ASN A 408 8.42 26.61 9.20
CA ASN A 408 9.68 26.86 9.94
C ASN A 408 10.92 26.34 9.19
N MET A 409 10.75 25.37 8.29
CA MET A 409 11.83 24.75 7.51
C MET A 409 12.05 25.38 6.13
N TRP A 410 11.27 26.40 5.74
CA TRP A 410 11.40 27.08 4.43
C TRP A 410 12.67 27.94 4.32
N SER A 411 13.06 28.62 5.40
CA SER A 411 14.38 29.29 5.53
C SER A 411 15.53 28.28 5.64
N GLY A 412 15.23 27.08 6.12
CA GLY A 412 16.13 25.96 6.29
C GLY A 412 16.77 25.85 7.67
N LYS A 413 17.33 24.67 7.93
CA LYS A 413 18.15 24.34 9.10
C LYS A 413 19.37 23.53 8.69
N ILE A 414 20.45 23.61 9.46
CA ILE A 414 21.62 22.73 9.28
C ILE A 414 21.30 21.38 9.93
N ILE A 415 21.16 20.33 9.12
CA ILE A 415 20.94 18.95 9.58
C ILE A 415 22.18 18.13 9.29
N ARG A 416 22.63 17.32 10.27
CA ARG A 416 23.76 16.38 10.11
C ARG A 416 23.26 15.01 9.70
N SER A 417 24.05 14.34 8.87
CA SER A 417 23.77 12.98 8.38
C SER A 417 25.09 12.24 8.15
N SER A 418 25.02 10.96 7.78
CA SER A 418 26.22 10.17 7.47
C SER A 418 26.93 10.66 6.20
N PHE A 419 26.21 11.19 5.20
CA PHE A 419 26.82 11.76 3.99
C PHE A 419 27.30 13.20 4.20
N TYR A 420 26.69 13.94 5.13
CA TYR A 420 27.06 15.32 5.48
C TYR A 420 27.34 15.45 6.99
N PRO A 421 28.50 14.95 7.51
CA PRO A 421 28.81 14.95 8.93
C PRO A 421 28.97 16.36 9.54
N ASN A 422 29.48 17.30 8.76
CA ASN A 422 29.55 18.73 9.13
C ASN A 422 28.17 19.41 9.16
N GLY A 423 27.16 18.76 8.57
CA GLY A 423 25.82 19.28 8.36
C GLY A 423 25.66 19.96 7.00
N LEU A 424 24.44 19.86 6.44
CA LEU A 424 24.03 20.57 5.24
C LEU A 424 22.78 21.41 5.55
N MET A 425 22.70 22.60 4.95
CA MET A 425 21.51 23.45 5.03
C MET A 425 20.36 22.78 4.25
N ARG A 426 19.39 22.23 4.99
CA ARG A 426 18.17 21.62 4.45
C ARG A 426 17.02 22.63 4.48
N ARG A 427 16.59 23.10 3.31
CA ARG A 427 15.36 23.90 3.14
C ARG A 427 14.24 23.00 2.62
N ILE A 428 13.02 23.19 3.10
CA ILE A 428 11.90 22.29 2.82
C ILE A 428 10.73 23.04 2.18
N ALA A 429 10.09 22.46 1.17
CA ALA A 429 8.90 23.00 0.50
C ALA A 429 7.85 21.92 0.23
N ILE A 430 6.56 22.31 0.23
CA ILE A 430 5.44 21.44 -0.20
C ILE A 430 4.98 21.90 -1.59
N LEU A 431 5.11 21.01 -2.58
CA LEU A 431 4.71 21.25 -3.96
C LEU A 431 3.28 20.73 -4.19
N ALA A 432 3.18 19.44 -4.52
CA ALA A 432 1.94 18.78 -4.91
C ALA A 432 1.01 18.58 -3.72
N ALA A 433 -0.30 18.63 -3.97
CA ALA A 433 -1.33 18.23 -3.02
C ALA A 433 -2.29 17.24 -3.70
N LEU A 434 -2.54 16.10 -3.05
CA LEU A 434 -3.16 14.90 -3.59
C LEU A 434 -4.16 14.25 -2.63
N GLY A 435 -5.12 13.52 -3.20
CA GLY A 435 -6.19 12.83 -2.52
C GLY A 435 -7.35 12.56 -3.48
N ASP A 436 -8.49 12.10 -2.97
CA ASP A 436 -9.74 12.12 -3.72
C ASP A 436 -10.25 13.56 -3.95
N LEU A 437 -11.30 13.73 -4.78
CA LEU A 437 -11.89 15.05 -5.04
C LEU A 437 -12.54 15.70 -3.82
N LEU A 438 -13.02 14.94 -2.83
CA LEU A 438 -13.70 15.45 -1.64
C LEU A 438 -12.71 15.95 -0.58
N ALA A 439 -11.76 15.10 -0.18
CA ALA A 439 -10.71 15.43 0.77
C ALA A 439 -9.84 16.58 0.24
N MET A 440 -9.53 16.61 -1.06
CA MET A 440 -8.77 17.72 -1.65
C MET A 440 -9.50 19.06 -1.62
N ARG A 441 -10.83 19.08 -1.78
CA ARG A 441 -11.62 20.31 -1.60
C ARG A 441 -11.58 20.77 -0.15
N LYS A 442 -11.75 19.84 0.81
CA LYS A 442 -11.70 20.15 2.24
C LYS A 442 -10.32 20.67 2.67
N ALA A 443 -9.22 20.05 2.22
CA ALA A 443 -7.86 20.47 2.56
C ALA A 443 -7.40 21.77 1.86
N LEU A 444 -7.93 22.08 0.67
CA LEU A 444 -7.64 23.31 -0.07
C LEU A 444 -8.69 24.42 0.11
N GLY A 445 -9.75 24.19 0.89
CA GLY A 445 -10.82 25.17 1.11
C GLY A 445 -11.74 25.42 -0.09
N PHE A 446 -11.68 24.63 -1.17
CA PHE A 446 -12.56 24.80 -2.32
C PHE A 446 -14.01 24.35 -2.03
N ALA A 447 -14.97 24.87 -2.80
CA ALA A 447 -16.36 24.46 -2.74
C ALA A 447 -16.57 22.97 -3.10
N GLY A 448 -17.65 22.39 -2.56
CA GLY A 448 -18.04 21.00 -2.81
C GLY A 448 -18.45 20.71 -4.25
N ILE A 449 -18.44 19.43 -4.63
CA ILE A 449 -18.82 18.94 -5.98
C ILE A 449 -20.25 19.40 -6.37
N GLY A 450 -21.15 19.53 -5.40
CA GLY A 450 -22.53 19.97 -5.63
C GLY A 450 -22.71 21.45 -6.01
N SER A 451 -21.71 22.32 -5.81
CA SER A 451 -21.85 23.78 -5.96
C SER A 451 -22.06 24.22 -7.41
N ASP A 452 -23.23 24.77 -7.75
CA ASP A 452 -23.56 25.08 -9.15
C ASP A 452 -22.67 26.14 -9.82
N ALA A 453 -22.12 27.08 -9.05
CA ALA A 453 -21.22 28.12 -9.55
C ALA A 453 -19.72 27.76 -9.43
N HIS A 454 -19.36 26.84 -8.54
CA HIS A 454 -17.96 26.63 -8.12
C HIS A 454 -17.55 25.16 -8.01
N PHE A 455 -18.22 24.25 -8.73
CA PHE A 455 -17.89 22.82 -8.70
C PHE A 455 -16.46 22.49 -9.18
N CYS A 456 -15.80 23.37 -9.96
CA CYS A 456 -14.44 23.15 -10.45
C CYS A 456 -13.39 24.01 -9.72
N SER A 457 -12.27 23.38 -9.36
CA SER A 457 -11.08 23.99 -8.72
C SER A 457 -10.03 24.49 -9.72
N PHE A 458 -10.12 24.09 -11.00
CA PHE A 458 -9.21 24.52 -12.06
C PHE A 458 -9.76 25.66 -12.92
N CYS A 459 -11.08 25.73 -13.12
CA CYS A 459 -11.74 26.77 -13.92
C CYS A 459 -13.02 27.31 -13.27
N HIS A 460 -13.63 28.29 -13.93
CA HIS A 460 -14.85 29.01 -13.52
C HIS A 460 -16.14 28.53 -14.22
N LEU A 461 -16.13 27.38 -14.91
CA LEU A 461 -17.33 26.82 -15.54
C LEU A 461 -18.41 26.50 -14.49
N HIS A 462 -19.67 26.81 -14.80
CA HIS A 462 -20.83 26.43 -13.99
C HIS A 462 -21.22 24.96 -14.19
N LYS A 463 -21.81 24.34 -13.17
CA LYS A 463 -22.23 22.93 -13.15
C LYS A 463 -23.36 22.62 -14.14
N ASN A 464 -24.18 23.63 -14.48
CA ASN A 464 -25.22 23.51 -15.51
C ASN A 464 -24.60 23.37 -16.91
N ASP A 465 -23.44 24.00 -17.14
CA ASP A 465 -22.70 23.98 -18.40
C ASP A 465 -21.70 22.82 -18.47
N ILE A 466 -21.82 21.82 -17.58
CA ILE A 466 -20.90 20.68 -17.48
C ILE A 466 -20.73 19.92 -18.80
N GLU A 467 -21.74 19.94 -19.68
CA GLU A 467 -21.69 19.30 -21.00
C GLU A 467 -20.97 20.09 -22.09
N GLU A 468 -20.46 21.29 -21.79
CA GLU A 468 -19.55 22.03 -22.67
C GLU A 468 -18.25 21.24 -22.92
N LEU A 469 -17.76 21.37 -24.17
CA LEU A 469 -16.60 20.70 -24.74
C LEU A 469 -15.57 21.69 -25.32
N ASP A 470 -15.96 22.94 -25.57
CA ASP A 470 -15.02 23.99 -25.98
C ASP A 470 -14.19 24.46 -24.79
N VAL A 471 -12.93 24.01 -24.75
CA VAL A 471 -11.96 24.39 -23.70
C VAL A 471 -11.72 25.90 -23.61
N ARG A 472 -12.05 26.69 -24.64
CA ARG A 472 -11.96 28.16 -24.62
C ARG A 472 -12.97 28.79 -23.65
N CYS A 473 -14.07 28.09 -23.35
CA CYS A 473 -15.06 28.49 -22.34
C CYS A 473 -14.58 28.20 -20.91
N PHE A 474 -13.54 27.39 -20.71
CA PHE A 474 -13.08 26.94 -19.38
C PHE A 474 -12.13 27.96 -18.74
N ILE A 475 -12.63 29.17 -18.48
CA ILE A 475 -11.84 30.29 -17.93
C ILE A 475 -11.08 29.83 -16.66
N PRO A 476 -9.73 29.82 -16.66
CA PRO A 476 -8.94 29.21 -15.59
C PRO A 476 -8.98 30.04 -14.30
N ARG A 477 -8.90 29.37 -13.15
CA ARG A 477 -8.75 30.03 -11.84
C ARG A 477 -7.31 30.51 -11.67
N ILE A 478 -7.14 31.77 -11.25
CA ILE A 478 -5.82 32.35 -10.99
C ILE A 478 -5.47 32.16 -9.51
N GLY A 479 -4.35 31.51 -9.22
CA GLY A 479 -3.94 31.14 -7.85
C GLY A 479 -3.81 32.32 -6.88
N SER A 480 -3.29 33.46 -7.34
CA SER A 480 -3.21 34.68 -6.52
C SER A 480 -4.59 35.23 -6.13
N THR A 481 -5.57 35.15 -7.01
CA THR A 481 -6.97 35.54 -6.75
C THR A 481 -7.64 34.57 -5.77
N VAL A 482 -7.37 33.27 -5.89
CA VAL A 482 -7.83 32.24 -4.93
C VAL A 482 -7.26 32.52 -3.53
N THR A 483 -5.95 32.75 -3.41
CA THR A 483 -5.30 33.10 -2.14
C THR A 483 -5.83 34.41 -1.55
N ALA A 484 -6.14 35.42 -2.39
CA ALA A 484 -6.74 36.67 -1.94
C ALA A 484 -8.17 36.47 -1.41
N ALA A 485 -9.00 35.63 -2.05
CA ALA A 485 -10.33 35.27 -1.57
C ALA A 485 -10.26 34.47 -0.24
N ALA A 486 -9.36 33.50 -0.15
CA ALA A 486 -9.12 32.72 1.08
C ALA A 486 -8.71 33.62 2.27
N ARG A 487 -7.82 34.60 2.05
CA ARG A 487 -7.43 35.59 3.07
C ARG A 487 -8.61 36.46 3.52
N LYS A 488 -9.39 37.01 2.58
CA LYS A 488 -10.63 37.75 2.90
C LYS A 488 -11.59 36.91 3.77
N TRP A 489 -11.80 35.65 3.42
CA TRP A 489 -12.63 34.73 4.20
C TRP A 489 -12.07 34.49 5.61
N LYS A 490 -10.73 34.35 5.75
CA LYS A 490 -10.07 34.18 7.05
C LYS A 490 -10.33 35.38 7.97
N ASP A 491 -10.07 36.58 7.44
CA ASP A 491 -9.99 37.83 8.21
C ASP A 491 -11.36 38.44 8.54
N ALA A 492 -12.39 38.01 7.80
CA ALA A 492 -13.80 38.32 8.00
C ALA A 492 -14.25 38.22 9.46
N THR A 493 -15.07 39.17 9.87
CA THR A 493 -15.44 39.43 11.26
C THR A 493 -16.69 38.67 11.73
N THR A 494 -17.52 38.19 10.79
CA THR A 494 -18.79 37.49 11.04
C THR A 494 -18.95 36.22 10.20
N LYS A 495 -19.82 35.29 10.63
CA LYS A 495 -20.20 34.12 9.83
C LYS A 495 -20.88 34.52 8.52
N THR A 496 -21.71 35.57 8.54
CA THR A 496 -22.47 36.06 7.37
C THR A 496 -21.52 36.55 6.27
N GLU A 497 -20.54 37.38 6.64
CA GLU A 497 -19.48 37.87 5.73
C GLU A 497 -18.69 36.70 5.10
N ARG A 498 -18.36 35.66 5.89
CA ARG A 498 -17.75 34.43 5.37
C ARG A 498 -18.65 33.68 4.39
N LYS A 499 -19.95 33.54 4.67
CA LYS A 499 -20.92 32.91 3.75
C LYS A 499 -21.02 33.70 2.43
N THR A 500 -21.05 35.04 2.47
CA THR A 500 -21.04 35.89 1.27
C THR A 500 -19.76 35.73 0.45
N ILE A 501 -18.57 35.80 1.07
CA ILE A 501 -17.28 35.63 0.39
C ILE A 501 -17.16 34.23 -0.24
N PHE A 502 -17.61 33.20 0.48
CA PHE A 502 -17.61 31.82 -0.03
C PHE A 502 -18.58 31.65 -1.21
N ALA A 503 -19.79 32.21 -1.14
CA ALA A 503 -20.74 32.18 -2.25
C ALA A 503 -20.24 32.92 -3.51
N GLN A 504 -19.45 33.98 -3.34
CA GLN A 504 -18.91 34.77 -4.46
C GLN A 504 -17.71 34.12 -5.16
N HIS A 505 -16.88 33.36 -4.43
CA HIS A 505 -15.59 32.87 -4.93
C HIS A 505 -15.43 31.34 -4.94
N GLY A 506 -16.19 30.62 -4.10
CA GLY A 506 -16.08 29.18 -3.92
C GLY A 506 -14.85 28.74 -3.13
N VAL A 507 -14.33 29.61 -2.26
CA VAL A 507 -13.06 29.42 -1.53
C VAL A 507 -13.23 29.85 -0.07
N ARG A 508 -12.80 28.97 0.84
CA ARG A 508 -12.62 29.16 2.29
C ARG A 508 -11.12 29.23 2.60
N TRP A 509 -10.74 29.63 3.82
CA TRP A 509 -9.35 29.51 4.27
C TRP A 509 -8.98 28.05 4.54
N SER A 510 -7.71 27.68 4.29
CA SER A 510 -7.14 26.40 4.76
C SER A 510 -5.64 26.51 5.09
N SER A 511 -5.09 25.54 5.82
CA SER A 511 -3.71 25.59 6.32
C SER A 511 -2.64 25.76 5.24
N LEU A 512 -2.86 25.17 4.06
CA LEU A 512 -1.94 25.27 2.92
C LEU A 512 -1.82 26.70 2.37
N HIS A 513 -2.78 27.59 2.66
CA HIS A 513 -2.69 29.02 2.32
C HIS A 513 -1.70 29.81 3.22
N ASN A 514 -1.11 29.19 4.26
CA ASN A 514 0.04 29.76 4.97
C ASN A 514 1.38 29.61 4.20
N LEU A 515 1.38 28.89 3.07
CA LEU A 515 2.56 28.62 2.24
C LEU A 515 2.57 29.59 1.05
N ASP A 516 3.03 30.82 1.28
CA ASP A 516 2.96 31.94 0.33
C ASP A 516 3.68 31.68 -1.02
N TYR A 517 4.52 30.65 -1.11
CA TYR A 517 5.19 30.18 -2.32
C TYR A 517 4.37 29.21 -3.19
N ARG A 518 3.24 28.69 -2.68
CA ARG A 518 2.43 27.65 -3.35
C ARG A 518 1.21 28.27 -4.04
N ASP A 519 1.03 27.97 -5.33
CA ASP A 519 -0.20 28.28 -6.05
C ASP A 519 -1.29 27.24 -5.70
N PRO A 520 -2.46 27.65 -5.16
CA PRO A 520 -3.52 26.73 -4.73
C PRO A 520 -4.24 26.02 -5.88
N VAL A 521 -4.17 26.55 -7.11
CA VAL A 521 -4.75 25.96 -8.32
C VAL A 521 -3.70 25.10 -9.01
N LYS A 522 -2.56 25.70 -9.38
CA LYS A 522 -1.55 25.09 -10.24
C LYS A 522 -0.84 23.92 -9.56
N HIS A 523 -0.60 23.98 -8.24
CA HIS A 523 0.13 22.93 -7.52
C HIS A 523 -0.79 21.84 -6.93
N THR A 524 -2.01 21.73 -7.44
CA THR A 524 -3.00 20.71 -7.05
C THR A 524 -3.08 19.64 -8.15
N VAL A 525 -3.01 18.36 -7.76
CA VAL A 525 -3.03 17.23 -8.71
C VAL A 525 -4.46 16.67 -8.78
N LEU A 526 -4.85 16.16 -9.95
CA LEU A 526 -6.10 15.42 -10.13
C LEU A 526 -5.82 13.92 -10.09
N GLY A 527 -6.47 13.21 -9.16
CA GLY A 527 -6.16 11.81 -8.92
C GLY A 527 -6.56 10.86 -10.04
N VAL A 528 -5.58 10.10 -10.55
CA VAL A 528 -5.81 9.11 -11.62
C VAL A 528 -6.70 7.96 -11.14
N MET A 529 -6.58 7.56 -9.87
CA MET A 529 -7.37 6.46 -9.32
C MET A 529 -8.83 6.88 -9.14
N HIS A 530 -9.05 7.92 -8.34
CA HIS A 530 -10.40 8.37 -7.97
C HIS A 530 -11.13 9.14 -9.10
N ASN A 531 -10.44 9.99 -9.88
CA ASN A 531 -11.12 10.75 -10.94
C ASN A 531 -11.26 9.96 -12.24
N TRP A 532 -10.17 9.39 -12.78
CA TRP A 532 -10.24 8.71 -14.07
C TRP A 532 -10.83 7.32 -13.97
N ILE A 533 -10.24 6.46 -13.15
CA ILE A 533 -10.58 5.03 -13.14
C ILE A 533 -11.93 4.79 -12.43
N GLU A 534 -12.07 5.25 -11.19
CA GLU A 534 -13.32 5.06 -10.44
C GLU A 534 -14.38 6.13 -10.74
N GLY A 535 -14.00 7.29 -11.30
CA GLY A 535 -14.92 8.35 -11.69
C GLY A 535 -15.44 8.31 -13.13
N VAL A 536 -14.61 7.94 -14.13
CA VAL A 536 -15.01 7.90 -15.55
C VAL A 536 -15.27 6.45 -16.01
N LEU A 537 -14.35 5.52 -15.81
CA LEU A 537 -14.48 4.14 -16.35
C LEU A 537 -15.59 3.34 -15.64
N GLN A 538 -15.70 3.47 -14.32
CA GLN A 538 -16.79 2.87 -13.56
C GLN A 538 -18.16 3.46 -13.94
N HIS A 539 -18.27 4.80 -14.07
CA HIS A 539 -19.49 5.47 -14.49
C HIS A 539 -19.92 5.05 -15.91
N HIS A 540 -18.96 4.94 -16.83
CA HIS A 540 -19.23 4.45 -18.18
C HIS A 540 -19.81 3.03 -18.15
N THR A 541 -19.22 2.14 -17.34
CA THR A 541 -19.67 0.74 -17.26
C THR A 541 -21.04 0.58 -16.59
N ARG A 542 -21.27 1.28 -15.47
CA ARG A 542 -22.49 1.14 -14.65
C ARG A 542 -23.66 1.95 -15.22
N HIS A 543 -23.44 3.21 -15.58
CA HIS A 543 -24.52 4.16 -15.89
C HIS A 543 -24.74 4.38 -17.38
N ARG A 544 -23.70 4.23 -18.23
CA ARG A 544 -23.84 4.31 -19.69
C ARG A 544 -24.08 2.95 -20.34
N TRP A 545 -23.36 1.91 -19.94
CA TRP A 545 -23.59 0.55 -20.44
C TRP A 545 -24.63 -0.26 -19.65
N GLY A 546 -24.98 0.12 -18.42
CA GLY A 546 -25.96 -0.58 -17.59
C GLY A 546 -25.44 -1.85 -16.89
N ILE A 547 -24.12 -2.13 -16.95
CA ILE A 547 -23.56 -3.37 -16.39
C ILE A 547 -23.46 -3.26 -14.86
N GLY A 548 -24.22 -4.11 -14.16
CA GLY A 548 -24.23 -4.16 -12.70
C GLY A 548 -24.96 -3.00 -12.02
N ALA A 549 -25.85 -2.31 -12.72
CA ALA A 549 -26.74 -1.32 -12.13
C ALA A 549 -27.84 -1.99 -11.27
N ASP A 550 -28.12 -1.42 -10.10
CA ASP A 550 -29.01 -2.02 -9.12
C ASP A 550 -30.49 -1.80 -9.47
N LYS A 551 -31.24 -2.90 -9.69
CA LYS A 551 -32.65 -2.83 -10.13
C LYS A 551 -33.64 -2.62 -8.97
N ASP A 552 -33.20 -2.75 -7.72
CA ASP A 552 -34.10 -2.97 -6.58
C ASP A 552 -34.46 -1.69 -5.81
N LYS A 553 -33.84 -0.53 -6.11
CA LYS A 553 -34.28 0.79 -5.61
C LYS A 553 -35.57 1.29 -6.32
N GLN A 554 -36.61 0.45 -6.40
CA GLN A 554 -37.88 0.77 -7.06
C GLN A 554 -39.09 0.62 -6.14
N SER A 555 -40.10 1.48 -6.37
CA SER A 555 -41.45 1.47 -5.79
C SER A 555 -41.65 1.92 -4.31
N LYS A 556 -41.48 3.23 -4.06
CA LYS A 556 -42.47 4.01 -3.27
C LYS A 556 -42.78 5.35 -3.93
N PRO A 557 -44.05 5.66 -4.29
CA PRO A 557 -44.42 6.95 -4.87
C PRO A 557 -44.67 8.00 -3.77
N THR A 558 -43.65 8.80 -3.44
CA THR A 558 -43.80 9.93 -2.52
C THR A 558 -44.63 11.03 -3.18
N LYS A 559 -45.86 11.25 -2.69
CA LYS A 559 -46.74 12.33 -3.20
C LYS A 559 -46.22 13.70 -2.75
N ASN A 560 -46.40 14.70 -3.61
CA ASN A 560 -46.21 16.12 -3.36
C ASN A 560 -44.80 16.56 -2.94
N ALA A 561 -43.85 16.46 -3.87
CA ALA A 561 -42.60 17.23 -3.80
C ALA A 561 -42.89 18.72 -4.09
N HIS A 562 -43.20 19.50 -3.05
CA HIS A 562 -43.04 20.95 -3.12
C HIS A 562 -41.54 21.27 -3.11
N PHE A 563 -41.06 22.10 -4.05
CA PHE A 563 -39.64 22.44 -4.15
C PHE A 563 -39.18 23.27 -2.95
N ASN A 564 -38.47 22.63 -2.01
CA ASN A 564 -37.67 23.33 -0.99
C ASN A 564 -36.21 23.37 -1.44
N SER A 565 -35.75 24.57 -1.83
CA SER A 565 -34.34 24.86 -2.12
C SER A 565 -33.53 24.94 -0.83
N ALA A 566 -33.31 23.79 -0.17
CA ALA A 566 -32.77 23.72 1.19
C ALA A 566 -31.85 22.51 1.44
N VAL A 567 -30.89 22.25 0.53
CA VAL A 567 -29.64 21.54 0.87
C VAL A 567 -28.48 22.53 0.74
N LEU A 568 -28.45 23.48 1.68
CA LEU A 568 -27.23 24.22 2.00
C LEU A 568 -26.27 23.30 2.76
N ASP A 569 -24.98 23.66 2.81
CA ASP A 569 -23.96 22.97 3.60
C ASP A 569 -24.49 22.61 5.02
N ALA A 570 -24.16 21.40 5.50
CA ALA A 570 -24.68 20.81 6.74
C ALA A 570 -24.12 21.42 8.03
N ASP A 571 -24.10 22.75 8.11
CA ASP A 571 -23.72 23.58 9.27
C ASP A 571 -24.97 24.32 9.80
N GLY A 572 -25.95 23.54 10.24
CA GLY A 572 -27.21 23.99 10.86
C GLY A 572 -27.01 24.50 12.30
N ASP A 573 -26.20 25.53 12.48
CA ASP A 573 -25.95 26.17 13.78
C ASP A 573 -27.13 27.10 14.12
N THR A 574 -28.11 26.59 14.88
CA THR A 574 -29.30 27.34 15.30
C THR A 574 -28.90 28.48 16.24
N LEU A 575 -29.13 29.72 15.80
CA LEU A 575 -28.99 30.91 16.64
C LEU A 575 -30.37 31.47 16.96
N MET A 576 -30.63 31.69 18.25
CA MET A 576 -31.69 32.57 18.71
C MET A 576 -31.37 34.01 18.28
N GLU A 577 -32.40 34.81 18.06
CA GLU A 577 -32.27 36.20 17.60
C GLU A 577 -31.86 37.11 18.77
N ASP A 578 -30.61 37.58 18.77
CA ASP A 578 -30.16 38.68 19.65
C ASP A 578 -30.73 40.02 19.13
N ALA A 579 -32.04 40.22 19.27
CA ALA A 579 -32.72 41.49 18.99
C ALA A 579 -32.82 42.33 20.27
N VAL A 580 -32.35 43.58 20.22
CA VAL A 580 -32.34 44.49 21.37
C VAL A 580 -33.57 45.39 21.37
N SER A 581 -34.32 45.41 22.47
CA SER A 581 -35.36 46.42 22.75
C SER A 581 -35.47 46.64 24.26
N ASP A 582 -35.32 47.89 24.71
CA ASP A 582 -35.48 48.27 26.11
C ASP A 582 -36.95 48.24 26.56
N SER A 583 -37.20 47.78 27.80
CA SER A 583 -38.25 48.31 28.68
C SER A 583 -38.10 47.74 30.11
N ASP A 584 -37.98 48.61 31.11
CA ASP A 584 -38.00 48.24 32.53
C ASP A 584 -39.40 47.80 33.02
N SER A 585 -39.46 46.86 33.96
CA SER A 585 -40.43 46.87 35.08
C SER A 585 -40.10 45.80 36.14
N ASP A 586 -40.10 46.19 37.41
CA ASP A 586 -39.93 45.27 38.57
C ASP A 586 -41.09 44.29 38.77
N SER A 587 -40.82 43.13 39.38
CA SER A 587 -41.71 42.46 40.36
C SER A 587 -41.04 41.27 41.05
N GLU A 588 -41.24 41.13 42.37
CA GLU A 588 -40.79 39.99 43.19
C GLU A 588 -41.77 38.78 43.17
N PRO A 589 -41.34 37.57 43.61
CA PRO A 589 -42.11 36.33 43.43
C PRO A 589 -43.00 35.92 44.65
N PRO A 590 -44.18 35.32 44.41
CA PRO A 590 -45.03 34.77 45.47
C PRO A 590 -44.83 33.25 45.74
N VAL A 591 -44.12 32.95 46.83
CA VAL A 591 -44.51 32.07 47.97
C VAL A 591 -45.31 30.75 47.73
N LEU A 592 -44.77 29.66 48.28
CA LEU A 592 -45.37 28.31 48.48
C LEU A 592 -46.51 28.27 49.53
N PRO A 593 -47.46 27.30 49.42
CA PRO A 593 -47.41 26.13 50.30
C PRO A 593 -47.74 24.80 49.58
N GLY A 594 -47.50 23.59 50.12
CA GLY A 594 -47.02 23.19 51.45
C GLY A 594 -47.85 22.01 52.01
N LEU A 595 -47.23 21.15 52.85
CA LEU A 595 -47.69 19.84 53.43
C LEU A 595 -47.15 18.60 52.65
N THR A 596 -46.14 17.81 53.07
CA THR A 596 -45.67 17.19 54.35
C THR A 596 -46.26 15.80 54.67
N SER A 597 -45.42 14.76 54.53
CA SER A 597 -45.28 13.66 55.51
C SER A 597 -44.01 12.85 55.24
N ASP A 598 -43.25 12.60 56.30
CA ASP A 598 -41.91 11.97 56.37
C ASP A 598 -41.99 10.43 56.18
N VAL A 599 -40.96 9.55 56.23
CA VAL A 599 -39.70 9.44 57.01
C VAL A 599 -38.70 8.46 56.30
N ASP A 600 -37.37 8.67 56.41
CA ASP A 600 -36.16 7.76 56.38
C ASP A 600 -36.12 6.39 55.62
N SER A 601 -34.98 5.83 55.13
CA SER A 601 -33.58 6.30 54.93
C SER A 601 -32.78 5.33 54.00
N ASP A 602 -31.53 5.72 53.67
CA ASP A 602 -30.37 4.90 53.23
C ASP A 602 -30.20 4.45 51.74
N ASP A 603 -28.92 4.20 51.41
CA ASP A 603 -28.22 4.14 50.11
C ASP A 603 -27.61 2.72 49.88
N PRO A 604 -27.01 2.31 48.73
CA PRO A 604 -26.98 2.85 47.36
C PRO A 604 -27.51 1.89 46.27
N GLY A 605 -27.62 2.43 45.05
CA GLY A 605 -27.17 1.71 43.85
C GLY A 605 -28.24 1.11 42.94
N THR A 606 -28.41 1.71 41.76
CA THR A 606 -29.13 1.11 40.62
C THR A 606 -28.41 1.46 39.33
N ASP A 607 -28.08 0.46 38.51
CA ASP A 607 -27.50 0.66 37.20
C ASP A 607 -28.54 1.32 36.27
N ILE A 608 -28.31 2.57 35.86
CA ILE A 608 -29.14 3.24 34.86
C ILE A 608 -28.66 2.79 33.48
N GLU A 609 -29.38 1.83 32.90
CA GLU A 609 -29.24 1.45 31.49
C GLU A 609 -29.60 2.63 30.59
N PHE A 610 -28.60 3.27 29.98
CA PHE A 610 -28.82 4.24 28.91
C PHE A 610 -29.09 3.51 27.59
N ASP A 611 -30.38 3.29 27.33
CA ASP A 611 -30.90 2.90 26.01
C ASP A 611 -30.92 4.11 25.04
N ASP A 612 -31.31 3.85 23.79
CA ASP A 612 -31.29 4.71 22.61
C ASP A 612 -29.90 5.12 22.09
N PHE A 613 -29.26 4.14 21.45
CA PHE A 613 -28.22 4.38 20.45
C PHE A 613 -28.62 3.71 19.11
N ASN A 614 -29.87 3.88 18.69
CA ASN A 614 -30.46 3.07 17.60
C ASN A 614 -31.16 3.87 16.48
N GLN A 615 -30.51 4.95 16.02
CA GLN A 615 -30.76 5.52 14.69
C GLN A 615 -29.48 5.50 13.86
N SER A 616 -29.53 4.81 12.72
CA SER A 616 -28.35 4.44 11.93
C SER A 616 -28.31 5.14 10.57
N PRO A 617 -27.34 6.05 10.33
CA PRO A 617 -26.86 6.36 8.99
C PRO A 617 -25.87 5.28 8.55
N SER A 618 -26.06 4.71 7.37
CA SER A 618 -25.06 3.86 6.72
C SER A 618 -23.88 4.74 6.27
N LEU A 619 -22.80 4.74 7.05
CA LEU A 619 -21.55 5.44 6.74
C LEU A 619 -20.73 4.68 5.68
N ASP A 620 -21.31 4.51 4.49
CA ASP A 620 -20.52 4.24 3.30
C ASP A 620 -19.81 5.53 2.90
N GLY A 621 -18.47 5.54 3.02
CA GLY A 621 -17.61 6.67 2.61
C GLY A 621 -17.52 6.85 1.08
N ASP A 622 -18.05 5.89 0.33
CA ASP A 622 -18.38 6.05 -1.09
C ASP A 622 -19.75 6.77 -1.20
N VAL A 623 -19.79 7.97 -1.79
CA VAL A 623 -21.06 8.60 -2.18
C VAL A 623 -21.68 7.81 -3.35
N SER A 624 -22.47 6.80 -3.00
CA SER A 624 -23.20 5.98 -3.97
C SER A 624 -24.45 6.69 -4.47
N ASP A 625 -24.37 7.18 -5.72
CA ASP A 625 -25.46 7.45 -6.68
C ASP A 625 -26.68 8.33 -6.32
N ASP A 626 -26.92 8.71 -5.07
CA ASP A 626 -28.23 9.22 -4.62
C ASP A 626 -28.39 10.77 -4.65
N ASP A 627 -27.42 11.52 -5.19
CA ASP A 627 -27.46 13.00 -5.30
C ASP A 627 -27.36 13.51 -6.76
N ILE A 628 -28.33 13.11 -7.59
CA ILE A 628 -28.93 13.87 -8.72
C ILE A 628 -30.05 13.02 -9.34
N ALA A 629 -31.17 13.67 -9.66
CA ALA A 629 -32.40 13.16 -10.30
C ALA A 629 -32.38 11.70 -10.84
N HIS A 630 -33.22 10.83 -10.27
CA HIS A 630 -33.43 9.45 -10.72
C HIS A 630 -33.87 9.36 -12.20
N SER A 631 -32.93 9.18 -13.11
CA SER A 631 -33.21 8.66 -14.45
C SER A 631 -33.64 7.19 -14.33
N ALA A 632 -34.59 6.76 -15.16
CA ALA A 632 -34.96 5.35 -15.25
C ALA A 632 -33.72 4.49 -15.58
N PRO A 633 -33.57 3.28 -14.99
CA PRO A 633 -32.37 2.46 -15.20
C PRO A 633 -32.19 2.15 -16.67
N ALA A 634 -31.02 2.49 -17.20
CA ALA A 634 -30.71 2.34 -18.62
C ALA A 634 -30.94 0.91 -19.10
N ALA A 635 -31.51 0.76 -20.29
CA ALA A 635 -31.47 -0.52 -20.99
C ALA A 635 -29.99 -0.89 -21.23
N SER A 636 -29.60 -2.12 -20.87
CA SER A 636 -28.24 -2.61 -21.05
C SER A 636 -27.79 -2.39 -22.50
N THR A 637 -26.60 -1.81 -22.67
CA THR A 637 -25.99 -1.63 -24.01
C THR A 637 -25.65 -2.97 -24.68
N PHE A 638 -25.49 -4.02 -23.87
CA PHE A 638 -25.22 -5.39 -24.31
C PHE A 638 -26.43 -6.29 -24.12
N THR A 639 -26.67 -7.20 -25.06
CA THR A 639 -27.60 -8.32 -24.83
C THR A 639 -27.07 -9.29 -23.78
N THR A 640 -27.91 -10.20 -23.29
CA THR A 640 -27.49 -11.28 -22.38
C THR A 640 -26.37 -12.13 -23.00
N ASP A 641 -26.46 -12.41 -24.30
CA ASP A 641 -25.48 -13.24 -25.02
C ASP A 641 -24.16 -12.51 -25.26
N GLU A 642 -24.20 -11.19 -25.46
CA GLU A 642 -23.00 -10.34 -25.56
C GLU A 642 -22.31 -10.21 -24.21
N LEU A 643 -23.07 -9.98 -23.13
CA LEU A 643 -22.53 -9.97 -21.78
C LEU A 643 -21.94 -11.35 -21.42
N GLN A 644 -22.57 -12.44 -21.84
CA GLN A 644 -22.02 -13.79 -21.65
C GLN A 644 -20.73 -14.01 -22.46
N GLN A 645 -20.60 -13.46 -23.67
CA GLN A 645 -19.34 -13.49 -24.42
C GLN A 645 -18.24 -12.66 -23.76
N ILE A 646 -18.55 -11.51 -23.16
CA ILE A 646 -17.59 -10.75 -22.33
C ILE A 646 -17.13 -11.59 -21.13
N ARG A 647 -18.05 -12.32 -20.47
CA ARG A 647 -17.74 -13.23 -19.36
C ARG A 647 -16.89 -14.42 -19.79
N SER A 648 -17.17 -15.02 -20.94
CA SER A 648 -16.31 -16.05 -21.55
C SER A 648 -14.93 -15.49 -21.89
N CYS A 649 -14.80 -14.27 -22.43
CA CYS A 649 -13.50 -13.64 -22.60
C CYS A 649 -12.78 -13.42 -21.25
N LEU A 650 -13.51 -13.04 -20.19
CA LEU A 650 -12.97 -12.93 -18.82
C LEU A 650 -12.57 -14.28 -18.20
N SER A 651 -13.12 -15.40 -18.67
CA SER A 651 -12.74 -16.76 -18.29
C SER A 651 -11.53 -17.26 -19.09
N ASP A 652 -11.63 -17.18 -20.42
CA ASP A 652 -10.88 -18.02 -21.35
C ASP A 652 -9.67 -17.30 -21.97
N SER A 653 -9.56 -15.98 -21.81
CA SER A 653 -8.34 -15.25 -22.17
C SER A 653 -7.15 -15.68 -21.31
N THR A 654 -5.98 -15.74 -21.93
CA THR A 654 -4.72 -16.12 -21.28
C THR A 654 -3.97 -14.86 -20.87
N ILE A 655 -3.57 -14.80 -19.59
CA ILE A 655 -2.90 -13.66 -18.97
C ILE A 655 -1.64 -14.13 -18.22
N PRO A 656 -0.65 -13.25 -18.00
CA PRO A 656 0.50 -13.55 -17.14
C PRO A 656 0.08 -13.75 -15.69
N SER A 657 0.80 -14.59 -14.95
CA SER A 657 0.48 -14.98 -13.56
C SER A 657 0.62 -13.85 -12.52
N TRP A 658 1.00 -12.64 -12.95
CA TRP A 658 1.08 -11.44 -12.11
C TRP A 658 -0.08 -10.45 -12.36
N VAL A 659 -0.95 -10.71 -13.35
CA VAL A 659 -2.10 -9.85 -13.67
C VAL A 659 -3.33 -10.34 -12.93
N GLU A 660 -3.94 -9.49 -12.10
CA GLU A 660 -5.22 -9.79 -11.46
C GLU A 660 -6.34 -9.81 -12.52
N ARG A 661 -7.16 -10.86 -12.50
CA ARG A 661 -8.29 -11.07 -13.42
C ARG A 661 -9.55 -10.45 -12.81
N PRO A 662 -10.28 -9.56 -13.50
CA PRO A 662 -11.59 -9.10 -13.03
C PRO A 662 -12.57 -10.28 -12.85
N PRO A 663 -13.52 -10.20 -11.90
CA PRO A 663 -14.54 -11.22 -11.67
C PRO A 663 -15.23 -11.68 -12.96
N VAL A 664 -15.17 -12.99 -13.22
CA VAL A 664 -15.66 -13.63 -14.43
C VAL A 664 -17.18 -13.43 -14.61
N ASN A 665 -17.92 -13.28 -13.51
CA ASN A 665 -19.36 -13.04 -13.51
C ASN A 665 -19.73 -11.54 -13.50
N LEU A 666 -18.99 -10.73 -14.27
CA LEU A 666 -19.14 -9.28 -14.38
C LEU A 666 -20.63 -8.87 -14.55
N GLY A 667 -21.07 -7.95 -13.68
CA GLY A 667 -22.44 -7.42 -13.66
C GLY A 667 -23.43 -8.13 -12.74
N GLU A 668 -23.05 -9.21 -12.05
CA GLU A 668 -23.90 -9.85 -11.01
C GLU A 668 -23.69 -9.25 -9.61
N LYS A 669 -24.72 -9.20 -8.78
CA LYS A 669 -24.63 -8.66 -7.40
C LYS A 669 -23.67 -9.43 -6.48
N SER A 670 -23.32 -10.66 -6.83
CA SER A 670 -22.53 -11.60 -6.02
C SER A 670 -21.03 -11.31 -5.92
N HIS A 671 -20.47 -10.39 -6.72
CA HIS A 671 -19.01 -10.14 -6.77
C HIS A 671 -18.49 -8.88 -6.05
N GLY A 672 -19.38 -8.02 -5.54
CA GLY A 672 -19.00 -6.79 -4.82
C GLY A 672 -18.48 -5.63 -5.69
N LYS A 673 -17.87 -4.60 -5.08
CA LYS A 673 -17.29 -3.44 -5.79
C LYS A 673 -15.93 -3.82 -6.40
N LEU A 674 -15.79 -3.65 -7.71
CA LEU A 674 -14.50 -3.77 -8.40
C LEU A 674 -13.53 -2.66 -7.97
N LYS A 675 -12.27 -3.03 -7.76
CA LYS A 675 -11.16 -2.12 -7.41
C LYS A 675 -10.62 -1.38 -8.64
N ALA A 676 -9.96 -0.24 -8.43
CA ALA A 676 -9.28 0.53 -9.49
C ALA A 676 -8.42 -0.30 -10.47
N ASP A 677 -7.48 -1.16 -10.03
CA ASP A 677 -6.69 -1.93 -11.02
C ASP A 677 -7.56 -2.92 -11.80
N GLN A 678 -8.60 -3.53 -11.19
CA GLN A 678 -9.53 -4.41 -11.91
C GLN A 678 -10.30 -3.63 -13.00
N TRP A 679 -10.76 -2.41 -12.73
CA TRP A 679 -11.31 -1.51 -13.75
C TRP A 679 -10.30 -1.19 -14.85
N LEU A 680 -9.06 -0.89 -14.47
CA LEU A 680 -7.98 -0.54 -15.40
C LEU A 680 -7.58 -1.74 -16.30
N LYS A 681 -7.53 -2.97 -15.76
CA LYS A 681 -7.34 -4.19 -16.55
C LYS A 681 -8.56 -4.49 -17.43
N LEU A 682 -9.78 -4.29 -16.94
CA LEU A 682 -10.99 -4.50 -17.74
C LEU A 682 -10.93 -3.65 -19.02
N TYR A 683 -10.67 -2.34 -18.90
CA TYR A 683 -10.58 -1.44 -20.05
C TYR A 683 -9.32 -1.58 -20.90
N THR A 684 -8.16 -1.90 -20.31
CA THR A 684 -6.90 -1.97 -21.09
C THR A 684 -6.49 -3.37 -21.51
N VAL A 685 -7.14 -4.44 -21.03
CA VAL A 685 -6.82 -5.84 -21.40
C VAL A 685 -8.05 -6.56 -21.95
N PHE A 686 -9.11 -6.70 -21.16
CA PHE A 686 -10.16 -7.68 -21.45
C PHE A 686 -11.22 -7.18 -22.44
N LEU A 687 -11.66 -5.92 -22.35
CA LEU A 687 -12.61 -5.35 -23.31
C LEU A 687 -12.02 -5.19 -24.73
N PRO A 688 -10.75 -4.78 -24.92
CA PRO A 688 -10.09 -4.81 -26.23
C PRO A 688 -10.04 -6.18 -26.90
N LEU A 689 -10.01 -7.29 -26.13
CA LEU A 689 -10.00 -8.66 -26.67
C LEU A 689 -11.34 -9.13 -27.26
N VAL A 690 -12.45 -8.42 -27.01
CA VAL A 690 -13.81 -8.92 -27.31
C VAL A 690 -14.77 -7.88 -27.90
N LEU A 691 -14.75 -6.61 -27.46
CA LEU A 691 -15.73 -5.61 -27.91
C LEU A 691 -15.68 -5.31 -29.43
N PRO A 692 -14.50 -5.25 -30.09
CA PRO A 692 -14.44 -5.08 -31.54
C PRO A 692 -15.07 -6.24 -32.31
N GLU A 693 -15.01 -7.47 -31.81
CA GLU A 693 -15.72 -8.61 -32.41
C GLU A 693 -17.24 -8.47 -32.23
N LEU A 694 -17.72 -8.23 -31.01
CA LEU A 694 -19.15 -8.10 -30.75
C LEU A 694 -19.81 -6.99 -31.59
N TRP A 695 -19.14 -5.85 -31.75
CA TRP A 695 -19.70 -4.71 -32.48
C TRP A 695 -19.49 -4.76 -34.00
N LEU A 696 -18.57 -5.57 -34.53
CA LEU A 696 -18.33 -5.70 -35.98
C LEU A 696 -18.86 -7.01 -36.58
N SER A 697 -19.08 -8.08 -35.81
CA SER A 697 -19.55 -9.39 -36.32
C SER A 697 -21.03 -9.44 -36.71
N SER A 698 -21.77 -8.33 -36.58
CA SER A 698 -23.09 -8.17 -37.20
C SER A 698 -22.91 -7.83 -38.68
N GLY A 699 -23.34 -8.73 -39.58
CA GLY A 699 -23.00 -8.71 -41.00
C GLY A 699 -23.19 -7.35 -41.69
N SER A 700 -22.10 -6.85 -42.29
CA SER A 700 -21.93 -5.52 -42.90
C SER A 700 -21.95 -4.32 -41.94
N THR A 701 -20.90 -3.50 -41.99
CA THR A 701 -20.76 -2.22 -41.27
C THR A 701 -21.82 -1.19 -41.66
N SER A 702 -22.52 -1.39 -42.77
CA SER A 702 -23.68 -0.59 -43.22
C SER A 702 -25.00 -0.98 -42.52
N SER A 703 -25.07 -2.06 -41.73
CA SER A 703 -26.32 -2.54 -41.12
C SER A 703 -26.68 -1.90 -39.78
N ASN A 704 -25.69 -1.42 -39.00
CA ASN A 704 -25.93 -0.88 -37.66
C ASN A 704 -24.92 0.22 -37.26
N PRO A 705 -25.17 1.49 -37.63
CA PRO A 705 -24.23 2.59 -37.35
C PRO A 705 -23.98 2.80 -35.85
N ARG A 706 -24.98 2.53 -34.98
CA ARG A 706 -24.85 2.67 -33.52
C ARG A 706 -23.77 1.75 -32.93
N ARG A 707 -23.52 0.57 -33.52
CA ARG A 707 -22.41 -0.32 -33.09
C ARG A 707 -21.04 0.28 -33.43
N LEU A 708 -20.91 0.92 -34.58
CA LEU A 708 -19.67 1.61 -34.97
C LEU A 708 -19.42 2.86 -34.10
N GLU A 709 -20.46 3.61 -33.76
CA GLU A 709 -20.38 4.72 -32.79
C GLU A 709 -19.94 4.25 -31.40
N LEU A 710 -20.50 3.15 -30.88
CA LEU A 710 -20.08 2.52 -29.62
C LEU A 710 -18.60 2.12 -29.65
N LEU A 711 -18.14 1.52 -30.75
CA LEU A 711 -16.74 1.12 -30.93
C LEU A 711 -15.78 2.31 -30.97
N ASN A 712 -16.14 3.39 -31.67
CA ASN A 712 -15.34 4.62 -31.75
C ASN A 712 -15.30 5.38 -30.41
N ASN A 713 -16.41 5.37 -29.67
CA ASN A 713 -16.51 5.92 -28.32
C ASN A 713 -15.60 5.15 -27.34
N PHE A 714 -15.67 3.82 -27.36
CA PHE A 714 -14.83 2.93 -26.56
C PHE A 714 -13.33 3.06 -26.91
N HIS A 715 -12.98 3.06 -28.20
CA HIS A 715 -11.60 3.28 -28.67
C HIS A 715 -11.01 4.58 -28.13
N SER A 716 -11.76 5.68 -28.20
CA SER A 716 -11.33 6.96 -27.66
C SER A 716 -11.14 6.92 -26.14
N LEU A 717 -12.05 6.27 -25.39
CA LEU A 717 -11.93 6.11 -23.93
C LEU A 717 -10.72 5.24 -23.52
N VAL A 718 -10.43 4.17 -24.26
CA VAL A 718 -9.26 3.30 -24.01
C VAL A 718 -7.96 4.01 -24.37
N LEU A 719 -7.91 4.74 -25.49
CA LEU A 719 -6.76 5.58 -25.86
C LEU A 719 -6.47 6.62 -24.78
N CYS A 720 -7.50 7.35 -24.31
CA CYS A 720 -7.36 8.30 -23.21
C CYS A 720 -6.86 7.63 -21.93
N THR A 721 -7.35 6.42 -21.61
CA THR A 721 -6.87 5.62 -20.48
C THR A 721 -5.39 5.25 -20.64
N HIS A 722 -4.94 4.89 -21.84
CA HIS A 722 -3.53 4.62 -22.10
C HIS A 722 -2.63 5.85 -21.93
N LYS A 723 -3.09 7.07 -22.26
CA LYS A 723 -2.31 8.30 -22.07
C LYS A 723 -2.21 8.71 -20.60
N VAL A 724 -3.32 8.69 -19.85
CA VAL A 724 -3.35 9.06 -18.42
C VAL A 724 -2.57 8.05 -17.57
N CYS A 725 -2.62 6.76 -17.93
CA CYS A 725 -1.95 5.67 -17.21
C CYS A 725 -0.60 5.23 -17.80
N ALA A 726 0.05 6.04 -18.64
CA ALA A 726 1.41 5.81 -19.15
C ALA A 726 2.47 6.33 -18.16
N TYR A 727 3.60 5.62 -18.01
CA TYR A 727 4.70 6.09 -17.16
C TYR A 727 5.60 7.15 -17.83
N ALA A 728 5.37 7.48 -19.10
CA ALA A 728 6.03 8.56 -19.83
C ALA A 728 5.01 9.31 -20.73
N THR A 729 5.18 10.61 -20.95
CA THR A 729 4.26 11.47 -21.74
C THR A 729 4.98 12.61 -22.46
N SER A 730 4.29 13.30 -23.37
CA SER A 730 4.74 14.51 -24.08
C SER A 730 3.58 15.50 -24.24
N ASN A 731 3.84 16.69 -24.80
CA ASN A 731 2.77 17.64 -25.14
C ASN A 731 1.80 17.02 -26.16
N ASP A 732 2.33 16.37 -27.20
CA ASP A 732 1.54 15.70 -28.24
C ASP A 732 0.67 14.56 -27.67
N ASP A 733 1.18 13.82 -26.68
CA ASP A 733 0.41 12.79 -25.97
C ASP A 733 -0.78 13.39 -25.18
N ALA A 734 -0.59 14.58 -24.61
CA ALA A 734 -1.62 15.31 -23.88
C ALA A 734 -2.66 15.97 -24.81
N ASP A 735 -2.23 16.49 -25.96
CA ASP A 735 -3.14 17.05 -26.97
C ASP A 735 -3.92 15.95 -27.71
N LEU A 736 -3.29 14.80 -27.98
CA LEU A 736 -3.97 13.61 -28.51
C LEU A 736 -4.96 13.03 -27.47
N TYR A 737 -4.61 13.03 -26.18
CA TYR A 737 -5.56 12.73 -25.11
C TYR A 737 -6.77 13.66 -25.15
N LEU A 738 -6.57 14.98 -25.26
CA LEU A 738 -7.66 15.97 -25.25
C LEU A 738 -8.58 15.80 -26.46
N HIS A 739 -8.00 15.59 -27.64
CA HIS A 739 -8.73 15.34 -28.88
C HIS A 739 -9.65 14.11 -28.78
N HIS A 740 -9.13 12.98 -28.29
CA HIS A 740 -9.93 11.78 -28.09
C HIS A 740 -10.93 11.95 -26.94
N TYR A 741 -10.61 12.71 -25.89
CA TYR A 741 -11.54 12.88 -24.77
C TYR A 741 -12.75 13.76 -25.13
N ILE A 742 -12.54 14.83 -25.92
CA ILE A 742 -13.63 15.61 -26.53
C ILE A 742 -14.49 14.73 -27.43
N SER A 743 -13.85 13.89 -28.26
CA SER A 743 -14.56 12.97 -29.18
C SER A 743 -15.36 11.89 -28.44
N TYR A 744 -14.80 11.34 -27.36
CA TYR A 744 -15.49 10.45 -26.42
C TYR A 744 -16.69 11.13 -25.76
N ARG A 745 -16.55 12.36 -25.24
CA ARG A 745 -17.66 13.06 -24.58
C ARG A 745 -18.78 13.40 -25.56
N ARG A 746 -18.45 13.95 -26.73
CA ARG A 746 -19.42 14.28 -27.80
C ARG A 746 -20.22 13.04 -28.23
N SER A 747 -19.55 11.93 -28.53
CA SER A 747 -20.22 10.68 -28.89
C SER A 747 -21.03 10.08 -27.72
N SER A 748 -20.55 10.24 -26.48
CA SER A 748 -21.29 9.77 -25.29
C SER A 748 -22.62 10.49 -25.10
N GLN A 749 -22.69 11.80 -25.37
CA GLN A 749 -23.92 12.59 -25.28
C GLN A 749 -24.99 12.06 -26.26
N THR A 750 -24.59 11.72 -27.48
CA THR A 750 -25.47 11.14 -28.51
C THR A 750 -25.86 9.68 -28.20
N LEU A 751 -24.92 8.86 -27.73
CA LEU A 751 -25.15 7.44 -27.45
C LEU A 751 -25.98 7.22 -26.19
N PHE A 752 -25.76 8.02 -25.14
CA PHE A 752 -26.30 7.82 -23.79
C PHE A 752 -26.99 9.09 -23.24
N PRO A 753 -28.00 9.66 -23.94
CA PRO A 753 -28.64 10.92 -23.53
C PRO A 753 -29.40 10.86 -22.19
N HIS A 754 -29.58 9.65 -21.64
CA HIS A 754 -30.16 9.39 -20.33
C HIS A 754 -29.12 9.35 -19.18
N ALA A 755 -27.82 9.40 -19.50
CA ALA A 755 -26.71 9.21 -18.54
C ALA A 755 -25.75 10.42 -18.55
N PRO A 756 -26.16 11.55 -17.91
CA PRO A 756 -25.43 12.81 -17.93
C PRO A 756 -24.02 12.66 -17.34
N SER A 757 -23.10 13.54 -17.75
CA SER A 757 -21.71 13.51 -17.28
C SER A 757 -21.60 13.97 -15.83
N ARG A 758 -21.04 13.11 -14.97
CA ARG A 758 -20.67 13.50 -13.59
C ARG A 758 -19.49 14.48 -13.60
N PRO A 759 -19.33 15.35 -12.58
CA PRO A 759 -18.21 16.28 -12.44
C PRO A 759 -16.82 15.72 -12.74
N ASN A 760 -16.55 14.44 -12.44
CA ASN A 760 -15.30 13.74 -12.78
C ASN A 760 -14.95 13.80 -14.28
N HIS A 761 -15.95 13.88 -15.16
CA HIS A 761 -15.79 14.00 -16.61
C HIS A 761 -15.34 15.39 -17.03
N HIS A 762 -15.87 16.45 -16.42
CA HIS A 762 -15.34 17.80 -16.64
C HIS A 762 -13.93 17.92 -16.06
N TYR A 763 -13.69 17.36 -14.86
CA TYR A 763 -12.36 17.32 -14.26
C TYR A 763 -11.34 16.62 -15.17
N ALA A 764 -11.71 15.51 -15.79
CA ALA A 764 -10.86 14.79 -16.75
C ALA A 764 -10.53 15.58 -18.03
N MET A 765 -11.22 16.69 -18.35
CA MET A 765 -10.80 17.59 -19.43
C MET A 765 -9.45 18.25 -19.11
N HIS A 766 -9.20 18.58 -17.84
CA HIS A 766 -7.96 19.24 -17.38
C HIS A 766 -6.75 18.30 -17.33
N ASN A 767 -6.93 16.99 -17.53
CA ASN A 767 -5.82 16.02 -17.58
C ASN A 767 -4.77 16.37 -18.65
N ALA A 768 -5.14 17.06 -19.74
CA ALA A 768 -4.19 17.49 -20.77
C ALA A 768 -3.18 18.50 -20.22
N ASP A 769 -3.65 19.59 -19.60
CA ASP A 769 -2.78 20.61 -19.01
C ASP A 769 -2.00 20.06 -17.80
N LEU A 770 -2.60 19.14 -17.04
CA LEU A 770 -1.94 18.44 -15.95
C LEU A 770 -0.81 17.51 -16.46
N LEU A 771 -1.01 16.76 -17.56
CA LEU A 771 0.06 15.97 -18.21
C LEU A 771 1.20 16.87 -18.71
N LYS A 772 0.88 18.06 -19.25
CA LYS A 772 1.87 19.05 -19.70
C LYS A 772 2.65 19.69 -18.54
N PHE A 773 2.00 19.91 -17.39
CA PHE A 773 2.64 20.58 -16.23
C PHE A 773 3.38 19.62 -15.29
N TRP A 774 2.77 18.48 -14.94
CA TRP A 774 3.31 17.49 -13.99
C TRP A 774 4.09 16.35 -14.64
N GLY A 775 3.97 16.18 -15.96
CA GLY A 775 4.45 14.98 -16.64
C GLY A 775 3.52 13.77 -16.39
N PRO A 776 4.04 12.54 -16.31
CA PRO A 776 3.21 11.33 -16.26
C PRO A 776 2.34 11.21 -14.99
N LEU A 777 1.05 11.52 -15.07
CA LEU A 777 0.17 11.63 -13.90
C LEU A 777 0.09 10.38 -13.03
N ILE A 778 0.14 9.18 -13.61
CA ILE A 778 0.15 7.93 -12.85
C ILE A 778 1.39 7.79 -11.92
N ARG A 779 2.51 8.45 -12.22
CA ARG A 779 3.71 8.52 -11.35
C ARG A 779 3.49 9.41 -10.11
N ILE A 780 2.40 10.17 -10.05
CA ILE A 780 2.05 11.05 -8.94
C ILE A 780 0.55 10.87 -8.61
N SER A 781 0.17 9.65 -8.24
CA SER A 781 -1.22 9.19 -8.05
C SER A 781 -1.44 8.45 -6.72
N GLU A 782 -2.71 8.14 -6.41
CA GLU A 782 -3.19 7.76 -5.07
C GLU A 782 -2.83 6.32 -4.66
N PHE A 783 -2.58 5.44 -5.64
CA PHE A 783 -2.43 3.99 -5.45
C PHE A 783 -1.53 3.55 -4.27
N PRO A 784 -0.35 4.17 -4.02
CA PRO A 784 0.50 3.77 -2.90
C PRO A 784 -0.08 4.17 -1.54
N PHE A 785 -0.83 5.26 -1.48
CA PHE A 785 -1.38 5.79 -0.23
C PHE A 785 -2.67 5.06 0.18
N GLU A 786 -3.47 4.59 -0.78
CA GLU A 786 -4.57 3.66 -0.48
C GLU A 786 -4.03 2.31 0.05
N HIS A 787 -2.86 1.87 -0.40
CA HIS A 787 -2.18 0.73 0.25
C HIS A 787 -1.81 1.06 1.70
N HIS A 788 -1.37 2.29 2.01
CA HIS A 788 -1.12 2.74 3.38
C HIS A 788 -2.39 2.87 4.23
N ASN A 789 -3.51 3.37 3.70
CA ASN A 789 -4.83 3.34 4.35
C ASN A 789 -5.20 1.90 4.73
N GLY A 790 -5.12 0.99 3.76
CA GLY A 790 -5.35 -0.44 3.96
C GLY A 790 -4.32 -1.11 4.88
N ASP A 791 -3.19 -0.48 5.19
CA ASP A 791 -2.20 -0.96 6.16
C ASP A 791 -2.44 -0.41 7.58
N LEU A 792 -2.93 0.84 7.68
CA LEU A 792 -3.41 1.46 8.93
C LEU A 792 -4.63 0.69 9.48
N GLN A 793 -5.59 0.34 8.60
CA GLN A 793 -6.76 -0.48 8.93
C GLN A 793 -6.43 -1.85 9.57
N LYS A 794 -5.24 -2.41 9.28
CA LYS A 794 -4.81 -3.72 9.82
C LYS A 794 -4.14 -3.63 11.19
N ILE A 795 -3.85 -2.42 11.69
CA ILE A 795 -3.18 -2.23 12.98
C ILE A 795 -4.15 -2.61 14.10
N ASN A 796 -3.78 -3.60 14.92
CA ASN A 796 -4.60 -3.93 16.09
C ASN A 796 -4.53 -2.79 17.13
N THR A 797 -5.67 -2.14 17.34
CA THR A 797 -5.86 -1.04 18.30
C THR A 797 -6.56 -1.46 19.60
N ASN A 798 -6.86 -2.76 19.76
CA ASN A 798 -7.59 -3.34 20.89
C ASN A 798 -8.93 -2.64 21.20
N ASN A 799 -9.56 -2.00 20.21
CA ASN A 799 -10.77 -1.18 20.34
C ASN A 799 -10.65 0.03 21.30
N HIS A 800 -9.43 0.51 21.60
CA HIS A 800 -9.20 1.72 22.41
C HIS A 800 -9.53 3.00 21.61
N MET A 801 -10.82 3.29 21.44
CA MET A 801 -11.34 4.30 20.51
C MET A 801 -10.68 5.69 20.64
N TRP A 802 -10.34 6.10 21.86
CA TRP A 802 -9.74 7.39 22.21
C TRP A 802 -8.21 7.44 22.12
N GLU A 803 -7.55 6.36 21.68
CA GLU A 803 -6.12 6.33 21.34
C GLU A 803 -5.87 5.70 19.95
N LEU A 804 -6.90 5.66 19.10
CA LEU A 804 -6.83 5.14 17.72
C LEU A 804 -5.78 5.90 16.90
N ASP A 805 -5.80 7.23 16.96
CA ASP A 805 -4.86 8.13 16.27
C ASP A 805 -3.41 7.81 16.65
N TYR A 806 -3.13 7.79 17.96
CA TYR A 806 -1.82 7.56 18.54
C TYR A 806 -1.30 6.15 18.24
N THR A 807 -2.17 5.14 18.34
CA THR A 807 -1.80 3.74 18.14
C THR A 807 -1.48 3.48 16.67
N MET A 808 -2.32 3.93 15.74
CA MET A 808 -2.07 3.75 14.31
C MET A 808 -0.79 4.47 13.87
N LEU A 809 -0.64 5.76 14.23
CA LEU A 809 0.54 6.56 13.92
C LEU A 809 1.84 5.94 14.46
N ARG A 810 1.84 5.54 15.74
CA ARG A 810 3.01 4.95 16.39
C ARG A 810 3.40 3.61 15.76
N GLN A 811 2.43 2.78 15.39
CA GLN A 811 2.70 1.45 14.83
C GLN A 811 3.13 1.50 13.36
N ILE A 812 2.55 2.38 12.52
CA ILE A 812 2.98 2.49 11.11
C ILE A 812 4.42 3.01 11.01
N CYS A 813 4.79 4.02 11.80
CA CYS A 813 6.15 4.56 11.81
C CYS A 813 7.17 3.55 12.37
N LYS A 814 6.78 2.71 13.33
CA LYS A 814 7.59 1.57 13.79
C LYS A 814 7.82 0.51 12.70
N ARG A 815 6.78 0.16 11.93
CA ARG A 815 6.89 -0.76 10.79
C ARG A 815 7.84 -0.21 9.72
N GLY A 816 7.74 1.08 9.41
CA GLY A 816 8.67 1.79 8.51
C GLY A 816 10.12 1.73 8.99
N ARG A 817 10.37 2.16 10.24
CA ARG A 817 11.72 2.13 10.85
C ARG A 817 12.31 0.73 10.88
N LEU A 818 11.55 -0.29 11.29
CA LEU A 818 12.00 -1.68 11.31
C LEU A 818 12.45 -2.16 9.92
N LYS A 819 11.67 -1.81 8.87
CA LYS A 819 11.98 -2.19 7.49
C LYS A 819 13.27 -1.52 6.98
N SER A 820 13.56 -0.29 7.39
CA SER A 820 14.88 0.35 7.14
C SER A 820 16.01 -0.31 7.94
N SER A 821 15.78 -0.65 9.21
CA SER A 821 16.79 -1.33 10.04
C SER A 821 17.14 -2.72 9.52
N LEU A 822 16.18 -3.49 9.00
CA LEU A 822 16.44 -4.78 8.36
C LEU A 822 17.36 -4.62 7.14
N GLN A 823 17.05 -3.69 6.24
CA GLN A 823 17.89 -3.38 5.06
C GLN A 823 19.33 -3.05 5.45
N LYS A 824 19.52 -2.15 6.44
CA LYS A 824 20.85 -1.76 6.93
C LYS A 824 21.71 -2.96 7.32
N HIS A 825 21.17 -3.88 8.14
CA HIS A 825 21.94 -5.01 8.65
C HIS A 825 22.16 -6.11 7.60
N THR A 826 21.24 -6.30 6.64
CA THR A 826 21.50 -7.19 5.49
C THR A 826 22.67 -6.69 4.65
N SER A 827 22.75 -5.39 4.35
CA SER A 827 23.86 -4.83 3.57
C SER A 827 25.22 -5.01 4.26
N THR A 828 25.31 -4.73 5.57
CA THR A 828 26.57 -4.88 6.33
C THR A 828 27.12 -6.31 6.32
N LEU A 829 26.24 -7.32 6.34
CA LEU A 829 26.64 -8.74 6.27
C LEU A 829 27.24 -9.14 4.90
N SER A 830 26.89 -8.44 3.82
CA SER A 830 27.42 -8.70 2.48
C SER A 830 28.77 -8.01 2.19
N THR A 831 29.21 -7.08 3.03
CA THR A 831 30.42 -6.27 2.81
C THR A 831 31.61 -6.65 3.71
N SER A 832 31.52 -7.75 4.45
CA SER A 832 32.65 -8.22 5.27
C SER A 832 33.78 -8.76 4.38
N PRO A 833 35.03 -8.28 4.51
CA PRO A 833 36.15 -8.79 3.73
C PRO A 833 36.43 -10.26 4.08
N VAL A 834 36.48 -11.13 3.08
CA VAL A 834 37.12 -12.45 3.24
C VAL A 834 38.62 -12.19 3.47
N PRO A 835 39.22 -12.64 4.58
CA PRO A 835 40.65 -12.46 4.80
C PRO A 835 41.44 -13.18 3.70
N ALA A 836 42.29 -12.46 2.99
CA ALA A 836 43.25 -13.08 2.08
C ALA A 836 44.19 -14.00 2.89
N PRO A 837 44.54 -15.19 2.38
CA PRO A 837 45.52 -16.05 3.07
C PRO A 837 46.85 -15.32 3.19
N SER A 838 47.36 -15.20 4.42
CA SER A 838 48.60 -14.50 4.71
C SER A 838 49.80 -15.15 4.01
N PRO A 839 50.75 -14.37 3.45
CA PRO A 839 51.96 -14.93 2.85
C PRO A 839 52.83 -15.62 3.91
N PRO A 840 53.54 -16.71 3.55
CA PRO A 840 54.46 -17.38 4.47
C PRO A 840 55.66 -16.48 4.80
N SER A 841 56.04 -16.44 6.07
CA SER A 841 57.25 -15.79 6.55
C SER A 841 58.52 -16.55 6.10
N PRO A 842 59.65 -15.86 5.86
CA PRO A 842 60.84 -16.47 5.30
C PRO A 842 61.73 -17.17 6.33
N LEU A 843 62.58 -18.07 5.80
CA LEU A 843 63.72 -18.73 6.45
C LEU A 843 63.41 -19.72 7.58
N ASP A 844 63.54 -21.01 7.24
CA ASP A 844 64.68 -21.78 7.73
C ASP A 844 65.31 -22.55 6.56
N ASN A 845 66.64 -22.65 6.52
CA ASN A 845 67.41 -23.29 5.44
C ASN A 845 68.14 -24.52 6.01
N GLU A 846 67.70 -25.74 5.69
CA GLU A 846 68.60 -26.90 5.67
C GLU A 846 68.44 -27.75 4.39
N THR A 847 69.62 -28.09 3.87
CA THR A 847 69.91 -28.70 2.56
C THR A 847 69.41 -30.14 2.43
N ILE A 848 69.01 -30.55 1.21
CA ILE A 848 69.33 -31.88 0.64
C ILE A 848 69.37 -31.78 -0.90
N GLN A 849 70.21 -32.59 -1.54
CA GLN A 849 70.59 -32.49 -2.96
C GLN A 849 69.68 -33.30 -3.91
N PRO A 850 69.63 -32.95 -5.22
CA PRO A 850 68.81 -33.66 -6.21
C PRO A 850 69.45 -34.97 -6.69
N LEU A 851 68.60 -35.96 -7.00
CA LEU A 851 68.99 -37.23 -7.65
C LEU A 851 68.36 -37.37 -9.04
N LEU A 852 69.22 -37.36 -10.05
CA LEU A 852 69.09 -38.06 -11.33
C LEU A 852 69.82 -39.42 -11.19
N PRO A 853 69.64 -40.46 -12.06
CA PRO A 853 69.19 -40.42 -13.46
C PRO A 853 68.00 -41.41 -13.72
N ASP A 854 67.69 -42.03 -14.87
CA ASP A 854 68.49 -42.69 -15.94
C ASP A 854 67.84 -42.50 -17.35
N PRO A 855 68.60 -42.25 -18.43
CA PRO A 855 68.07 -42.10 -19.79
C PRO A 855 67.84 -43.40 -20.59
N ASN A 856 67.96 -44.60 -20.02
CA ASN A 856 67.91 -45.87 -20.79
C ASN A 856 66.67 -46.75 -20.55
N HIS A 857 65.56 -46.50 -21.26
CA HIS A 857 64.68 -47.58 -21.73
C HIS A 857 63.85 -47.15 -22.96
N PRO A 858 63.57 -48.04 -23.94
CA PRO A 858 63.05 -47.65 -25.25
C PRO A 858 61.53 -47.41 -25.31
N SER A 859 61.11 -46.74 -26.37
CA SER A 859 59.74 -46.28 -26.63
C SER A 859 58.77 -47.38 -27.10
N ILE A 860 57.48 -47.20 -26.80
CA ILE A 860 56.35 -48.00 -27.29
C ILE A 860 55.27 -47.04 -27.87
N PRO A 861 54.54 -47.36 -28.96
CA PRO A 861 53.94 -46.34 -29.83
C PRO A 861 52.55 -45.79 -29.42
N LEU A 862 52.19 -44.66 -30.06
CA LEU A 862 50.96 -43.87 -29.92
C LEU A 862 49.65 -44.55 -30.42
N GLN A 863 49.36 -45.79 -30.03
CA GLN A 863 48.13 -46.49 -30.42
C GLN A 863 47.30 -47.12 -29.29
N GLN A 864 47.71 -47.02 -28.02
CA GLN A 864 46.92 -47.53 -26.88
C GLN A 864 46.22 -46.45 -26.02
N LEU A 865 46.42 -45.15 -26.30
CA LEU A 865 45.84 -44.06 -25.50
C LEU A 865 44.32 -43.87 -25.66
N ALA A 866 43.67 -44.54 -26.62
CA ALA A 866 42.30 -44.24 -27.07
C ALA A 866 41.18 -44.94 -26.28
N VAL A 867 41.47 -45.88 -25.37
CA VAL A 867 40.46 -46.78 -24.78
C VAL A 867 40.13 -46.46 -23.31
N LEU A 868 41.11 -45.99 -22.52
CA LEU A 868 40.97 -45.85 -21.05
C LEU A 868 40.14 -44.64 -20.60
N LEU A 869 39.90 -43.64 -21.47
CA LEU A 869 39.05 -42.47 -21.15
C LEU A 869 37.54 -42.77 -21.13
N SER A 870 37.13 -44.03 -21.28
CA SER A 870 35.71 -44.40 -21.46
C SER A 870 34.98 -44.87 -20.19
N LYS A 871 35.68 -45.45 -19.19
CA LYS A 871 35.04 -46.10 -18.03
C LYS A 871 35.90 -46.15 -16.76
N GLN A 872 35.79 -45.12 -15.92
CA GLN A 872 35.41 -45.26 -14.50
C GLN A 872 35.28 -43.88 -13.84
N GLY A 873 34.37 -43.79 -12.87
CA GLY A 873 34.27 -42.65 -11.96
C GLY A 873 34.23 -43.13 -10.50
N HIS A 874 34.45 -42.17 -9.60
CA HIS A 874 34.35 -42.25 -8.14
C HIS A 874 35.55 -42.75 -7.32
N ALA A 875 35.76 -42.02 -6.21
CA ALA A 875 36.64 -42.24 -5.05
C ALA A 875 38.16 -42.19 -5.28
N ALA A 876 38.97 -41.56 -4.42
CA ALA A 876 38.76 -40.52 -3.38
C ALA A 876 40.15 -39.97 -2.99
N GLY A 877 40.37 -38.77 -2.45
CA GLY A 877 39.53 -37.60 -2.10
C GLY A 877 40.47 -36.37 -1.97
N SER A 878 40.18 -35.27 -1.26
CA SER A 878 39.02 -34.94 -0.43
C SER A 878 38.93 -33.41 -0.20
N THR A 879 38.18 -32.70 -1.04
CA THR A 879 37.63 -31.36 -0.73
C THR A 879 36.16 -31.28 -1.17
N SER A 880 35.31 -30.66 -0.35
CA SER A 880 33.84 -30.85 -0.40
C SER A 880 33.10 -29.93 -1.37
N GLY A 881 33.43 -29.99 -2.66
CA GLY A 881 32.62 -29.40 -3.74
C GLY A 881 31.52 -30.35 -4.21
N LYS A 882 30.24 -29.97 -4.10
CA LYS A 882 29.14 -30.68 -4.81
C LYS A 882 29.16 -30.27 -6.29
N PRO A 883 29.00 -31.20 -7.25
CA PRO A 883 28.92 -30.85 -8.67
C PRO A 883 27.62 -30.10 -8.99
N SER A 884 27.70 -29.16 -9.93
CA SER A 884 26.57 -28.33 -10.39
C SER A 884 25.49 -29.18 -11.10
N PRO A 885 24.22 -29.22 -10.63
CA PRO A 885 23.30 -30.30 -10.98
C PRO A 885 22.35 -30.01 -12.16
N ASN A 886 22.64 -29.05 -13.06
CA ASN A 886 21.68 -28.60 -14.10
C ASN A 886 22.27 -28.40 -15.51
N VAL A 887 23.45 -28.94 -15.83
CA VAL A 887 24.05 -28.80 -17.18
C VAL A 887 23.50 -29.90 -18.10
N ASP A 888 22.63 -29.52 -19.03
CA ASP A 888 21.98 -30.40 -20.00
C ASP A 888 22.60 -30.20 -21.39
N ARG A 889 22.53 -31.24 -22.26
CA ARG A 889 22.86 -31.09 -23.68
C ARG A 889 21.72 -30.34 -24.38
N LEU A 890 22.05 -29.39 -25.25
CA LEU A 890 21.06 -28.78 -26.14
C LEU A 890 20.65 -29.76 -27.24
N ASP A 891 19.36 -29.75 -27.58
CA ASP A 891 18.86 -30.34 -28.81
C ASP A 891 19.53 -29.71 -30.02
N ASP A 892 19.78 -30.49 -31.08
CA ASP A 892 20.60 -30.02 -32.20
C ASP A 892 19.97 -28.82 -32.92
N GLU A 893 18.62 -28.71 -32.98
CA GLU A 893 17.94 -27.53 -33.52
C GLU A 893 18.15 -26.28 -32.64
N HIS A 894 18.08 -26.43 -31.31
CA HIS A 894 18.34 -25.35 -30.35
C HIS A 894 19.79 -24.87 -30.45
N TYR A 895 20.73 -25.80 -30.57
CA TYR A 895 22.15 -25.49 -30.76
C TYR A 895 22.40 -24.75 -32.08
N HIS A 896 21.81 -25.17 -33.20
CA HIS A 896 21.97 -24.46 -34.48
C HIS A 896 21.33 -23.06 -34.47
N ALA A 897 20.19 -22.88 -33.81
CA ALA A 897 19.56 -21.56 -33.64
C ALA A 897 20.43 -20.61 -32.81
N TRP A 898 21.04 -21.12 -31.72
CA TRP A 898 21.97 -20.35 -30.88
C TRP A 898 23.30 -20.06 -31.60
N LEU A 899 23.85 -21.02 -32.33
CA LEU A 899 25.05 -20.83 -33.16
C LEU A 899 24.83 -19.79 -34.25
N LYS A 900 23.64 -19.75 -34.87
CA LYS A 900 23.25 -18.71 -35.83
C LYS A 900 23.21 -17.34 -35.15
N TYR A 901 22.55 -17.22 -34.00
CA TYR A 901 22.49 -15.98 -33.21
C TYR A 901 23.88 -15.49 -32.82
N MET A 902 24.74 -16.36 -32.28
CA MET A 902 26.10 -16.00 -31.83
C MET A 902 27.05 -15.62 -32.98
N ASN A 903 26.66 -15.87 -34.23
CA ASN A 903 27.37 -15.44 -35.44
C ASN A 903 26.66 -14.29 -36.18
N ASP A 904 25.62 -13.67 -35.61
CA ASP A 904 24.96 -12.53 -36.23
C ASP A 904 25.89 -11.30 -36.21
N PRO A 905 26.18 -10.65 -37.37
CA PRO A 905 27.09 -9.51 -37.45
C PRO A 905 26.69 -8.32 -36.56
N SER A 906 25.42 -8.19 -36.20
CA SER A 906 24.94 -7.11 -35.33
C SER A 906 25.48 -7.18 -33.90
N LEU A 907 25.91 -8.35 -33.42
CA LEU A 907 26.44 -8.54 -32.06
C LEU A 907 27.90 -8.09 -31.90
N GLN A 908 28.62 -7.77 -32.99
CA GLN A 908 30.02 -7.28 -32.98
C GLN A 908 31.02 -8.16 -32.20
N GLN A 909 30.71 -9.45 -32.02
CA GLN A 909 31.52 -10.42 -31.25
C GLN A 909 32.26 -11.41 -32.17
N PRO A 910 33.28 -12.14 -31.68
CA PRO A 910 33.98 -13.15 -32.48
C PRO A 910 33.07 -14.24 -33.02
N SER A 911 33.39 -14.76 -34.22
CA SER A 911 32.63 -15.87 -34.84
C SER A 911 32.84 -17.19 -34.09
N TYR A 912 31.75 -17.86 -33.73
CA TYR A 912 31.75 -19.14 -33.03
C TYR A 912 31.64 -20.31 -34.02
N ARG A 913 32.52 -21.30 -33.88
CA ARG A 913 32.45 -22.57 -34.63
C ARG A 913 31.49 -23.57 -33.98
N ASN A 914 30.87 -24.40 -34.81
CA ASN A 914 30.11 -25.58 -34.36
C ASN A 914 31.07 -26.60 -33.71
N HIS A 915 30.73 -27.13 -32.53
CA HIS A 915 31.55 -28.08 -31.77
C HIS A 915 31.95 -29.37 -32.52
N THR A 916 31.19 -29.76 -33.56
CA THR A 916 31.49 -30.93 -34.40
C THR A 916 32.52 -30.64 -35.50
N SER A 917 32.80 -29.36 -35.81
CA SER A 917 33.64 -28.94 -36.94
C SER A 917 35.14 -29.04 -36.65
N LEU A 918 35.57 -30.25 -36.30
CA LEU A 918 36.94 -30.65 -36.01
C LEU A 918 37.77 -30.83 -37.29
N PRO A 919 39.09 -30.55 -37.27
CA PRO A 919 39.83 -29.94 -36.17
C PRO A 919 39.52 -28.45 -36.00
N HIS A 920 39.58 -27.96 -34.77
CA HIS A 920 39.50 -26.53 -34.47
C HIS A 920 40.90 -25.90 -34.52
N PRO A 921 41.06 -24.71 -35.14
CA PRO A 921 42.30 -23.94 -35.03
C PRO A 921 42.60 -23.54 -33.59
N GLU A 922 43.87 -23.29 -33.29
CA GLU A 922 44.29 -22.69 -32.02
C GLU A 922 43.56 -21.36 -31.78
N ASN A 923 43.14 -21.13 -30.54
CA ASN A 923 42.36 -19.96 -30.09
C ASN A 923 40.99 -19.76 -30.78
N ALA A 924 40.46 -20.75 -31.52
CA ALA A 924 39.13 -20.62 -32.12
C ALA A 924 38.02 -20.65 -31.08
N CYS A 925 37.09 -19.68 -31.14
CA CYS A 925 35.86 -19.70 -30.35
C CYS A 925 34.96 -20.86 -30.83
N VAL A 926 34.62 -21.77 -29.92
CA VAL A 926 33.72 -22.92 -30.19
C VAL A 926 32.51 -22.80 -29.26
N LEU A 927 31.30 -22.87 -29.81
CA LEU A 927 30.09 -22.86 -28.98
C LEU A 927 29.87 -24.25 -28.37
N PRO A 928 29.79 -24.42 -27.04
CA PRO A 928 29.61 -25.73 -26.42
C PRO A 928 28.18 -26.26 -26.61
N ALA A 929 28.05 -27.57 -26.77
CA ALA A 929 26.75 -28.26 -26.95
C ALA A 929 25.94 -28.45 -25.65
N TYR A 930 26.34 -27.79 -24.55
CA TYR A 930 25.79 -27.96 -23.21
C TYR A 930 25.62 -26.60 -22.53
N ALA A 931 24.50 -26.41 -21.82
CA ALA A 931 24.21 -25.20 -21.04
C ALA A 931 23.27 -25.53 -19.87
N ASN A 932 23.05 -24.59 -18.95
CA ASN A 932 22.13 -24.80 -17.84
C ASN A 932 20.68 -24.61 -18.30
N TYR A 933 19.85 -25.65 -18.31
CA TYR A 933 18.45 -25.50 -18.68
C TYR A 933 17.65 -24.76 -17.61
N ARG A 934 16.87 -23.75 -18.00
CA ARG A 934 16.06 -22.93 -17.08
C ARG A 934 14.58 -23.05 -17.41
N LYS A 935 13.82 -23.72 -16.54
CA LYS A 935 12.34 -23.81 -16.65
C LYS A 935 11.63 -22.47 -16.37
N ARG A 936 12.31 -21.54 -15.68
CA ARG A 936 11.79 -20.23 -15.27
C ARG A 936 12.94 -19.22 -15.18
N ILE A 937 12.70 -17.97 -15.52
CA ILE A 937 13.62 -16.84 -15.26
C ILE A 937 12.85 -15.65 -14.70
N SER A 938 13.55 -14.77 -13.97
CA SER A 938 13.00 -13.52 -13.44
C SER A 938 13.72 -12.33 -14.07
N TYR A 939 12.98 -11.40 -14.67
CA TYR A 939 13.52 -10.20 -15.32
C TYR A 939 12.57 -9.01 -15.13
N LYS A 940 13.09 -7.82 -14.82
CA LYS A 940 12.30 -6.60 -14.47
C LYS A 940 11.16 -6.89 -13.46
N THR A 941 11.45 -7.67 -12.41
CA THR A 941 10.49 -8.19 -11.40
C THR A 941 9.39 -9.15 -11.89
N ARG A 942 9.34 -9.49 -13.19
CA ARG A 942 8.35 -10.41 -13.76
C ARG A 942 8.95 -11.81 -13.94
N LEU A 943 8.09 -12.82 -13.82
CA LEU A 943 8.42 -14.24 -14.05
C LEU A 943 8.10 -14.62 -15.50
N TYR A 944 9.07 -15.24 -16.18
CA TYR A 944 8.93 -15.77 -17.54
C TYR A 944 9.16 -17.29 -17.54
N THR A 945 8.45 -18.01 -18.39
CA THR A 945 8.46 -19.48 -18.48
C THR A 945 8.35 -19.95 -19.92
N SER A 946 8.68 -21.22 -20.18
CA SER A 946 8.28 -21.88 -21.42
C SER A 946 6.75 -21.96 -21.56
N HIS A 947 6.28 -22.10 -22.79
CA HIS A 947 4.87 -22.18 -23.16
C HIS A 947 4.15 -23.33 -22.45
N ASP A 948 4.75 -24.52 -22.48
CA ASP A 948 4.23 -25.75 -21.86
C ASP A 948 4.05 -25.63 -20.34
N LEU A 949 4.81 -24.74 -19.69
CA LEU A 949 4.72 -24.54 -18.24
C LEU A 949 3.66 -23.50 -17.86
N HIS A 950 3.53 -22.41 -18.63
CA HIS A 950 2.47 -21.41 -18.47
C HIS A 950 2.39 -20.49 -19.70
N ALA A 951 1.44 -20.75 -20.61
CA ALA A 951 1.29 -20.02 -21.87
C ALA A 951 1.30 -18.47 -21.70
N GLY A 952 0.62 -17.94 -20.67
CA GLY A 952 0.58 -16.50 -20.38
C GLY A 952 1.88 -15.90 -19.83
N ASN A 953 2.81 -16.70 -19.33
CA ASN A 953 4.15 -16.22 -18.93
C ASN A 953 5.19 -16.42 -20.03
N SER A 954 4.85 -17.19 -21.07
CA SER A 954 5.64 -17.35 -22.29
C SER A 954 5.31 -16.31 -23.36
N SER A 955 4.11 -15.72 -23.35
CA SER A 955 3.67 -14.76 -24.36
C SER A 955 4.29 -13.39 -24.12
N ILE A 956 5.17 -12.98 -25.03
CA ILE A 956 6.01 -11.79 -24.89
C ILE A 956 6.02 -10.94 -26.15
N LEU A 957 6.16 -9.63 -25.93
CA LEU A 957 6.70 -8.66 -26.88
C LEU A 957 8.21 -8.59 -26.67
N PHE A 958 8.97 -8.70 -27.75
CA PHE A 958 10.42 -8.65 -27.73
C PHE A 958 10.97 -7.81 -28.88
N GLN A 959 12.19 -7.31 -28.70
CA GLN A 959 12.95 -6.60 -29.71
C GLN A 959 13.84 -7.57 -30.49
N ASN A 960 13.84 -7.48 -31.82
CA ASN A 960 14.76 -8.22 -32.67
C ASN A 960 16.09 -7.44 -32.80
N LEU A 961 17.16 -8.06 -33.31
CA LEU A 961 18.48 -7.44 -33.45
C LEU A 961 18.50 -6.21 -34.37
N ASP A 962 17.58 -6.11 -35.32
CA ASP A 962 17.35 -4.93 -36.18
C ASP A 962 16.56 -3.79 -35.48
N LYS A 963 16.31 -3.93 -34.17
CA LYS A 963 15.50 -3.07 -33.30
C LYS A 963 13.99 -3.07 -33.59
N SER A 964 13.49 -3.83 -34.57
CA SER A 964 12.06 -4.00 -34.79
C SER A 964 11.40 -4.78 -33.63
N LEU A 965 10.08 -4.67 -33.49
CA LEU A 965 9.32 -5.39 -32.46
C LEU A 965 8.61 -6.62 -33.05
N SER A 966 8.71 -7.73 -32.33
CA SER A 966 8.05 -9.01 -32.60
C SER A 966 7.29 -9.49 -31.37
N ALA A 967 6.27 -10.32 -31.59
CA ALA A 967 5.53 -11.01 -30.54
C ALA A 967 5.67 -12.53 -30.71
N GLY A 968 5.67 -13.30 -29.62
CA GLY A 968 5.79 -14.76 -29.69
C GLY A 968 5.70 -15.46 -28.34
N PHE A 969 5.86 -16.79 -28.37
CA PHE A 969 5.87 -17.65 -27.18
C PHE A 969 7.28 -18.17 -26.89
N ILE A 970 7.79 -17.95 -25.67
CA ILE A 970 9.01 -18.61 -25.18
C ILE A 970 8.84 -20.13 -25.20
N GLN A 971 9.79 -20.84 -25.80
CA GLN A 971 9.81 -22.30 -25.93
C GLN A 971 10.79 -22.92 -24.95
N ALA A 972 12.04 -22.44 -24.94
CA ALA A 972 13.11 -22.91 -24.07
C ALA A 972 13.96 -21.73 -23.56
N MET A 973 14.63 -21.89 -22.42
CA MET A 973 15.57 -20.91 -21.88
C MET A 973 16.82 -21.61 -21.34
N TRP A 974 17.98 -21.05 -21.67
CA TRP A 974 19.29 -21.64 -21.43
C TRP A 974 20.21 -20.58 -20.83
N GLU A 975 20.89 -20.92 -19.74
CA GLU A 975 21.85 -20.04 -19.07
C GLU A 975 23.28 -20.55 -19.26
N PHE A 976 24.18 -19.65 -19.65
CA PHE A 976 25.54 -19.98 -20.03
C PHE A 976 26.54 -18.97 -19.44
N ASP A 977 27.53 -19.48 -18.73
CA ASP A 977 28.63 -18.72 -18.15
C ASP A 977 29.75 -18.57 -19.19
N THR A 978 30.04 -17.33 -19.62
CA THR A 978 31.03 -17.07 -20.69
C THR A 978 32.49 -17.09 -20.20
N SER A 979 32.81 -17.89 -19.18
CA SER A 979 34.11 -17.90 -18.51
C SER A 979 35.21 -18.57 -19.35
N SER A 980 35.81 -17.82 -20.26
CA SER A 980 37.15 -18.10 -20.76
C SER A 980 38.18 -17.78 -19.67
N HIS A 981 39.35 -18.43 -19.70
CA HIS A 981 40.38 -18.32 -18.66
C HIS A 981 41.12 -16.97 -18.57
N LEU A 982 40.62 -15.91 -19.24
CA LEU A 982 41.34 -14.66 -19.46
C LEU A 982 40.62 -13.40 -18.94
N ASP A 983 39.31 -13.43 -18.71
CA ASP A 983 38.54 -12.28 -18.24
C ASP A 983 38.14 -12.39 -16.76
N ALA A 984 38.43 -11.36 -15.97
CA ALA A 984 38.18 -11.31 -14.52
C ALA A 984 36.70 -11.03 -14.14
N GLN A 985 35.80 -10.91 -15.12
CA GLN A 985 34.37 -10.69 -14.91
C GLN A 985 33.54 -11.78 -15.62
N SER A 986 33.24 -12.86 -14.91
CA SER A 986 32.33 -13.89 -15.43
C SER A 986 30.90 -13.33 -15.51
N GLN A 987 30.31 -13.32 -16.71
CA GLN A 987 28.96 -12.83 -16.95
C GLN A 987 28.05 -13.95 -17.47
N SER A 988 27.07 -14.36 -16.66
CA SER A 988 26.01 -15.29 -17.06
C SER A 988 25.07 -14.63 -18.09
N ARG A 989 25.04 -15.19 -19.30
CA ARG A 989 24.12 -14.84 -20.38
C ARG A 989 22.94 -15.81 -20.39
N VAL A 990 21.74 -15.29 -20.65
CA VAL A 990 20.48 -16.08 -20.65
C VAL A 990 19.85 -15.98 -22.03
N PHE A 991 19.96 -17.06 -22.78
CA PHE A 991 19.43 -17.21 -24.13
C PHE A 991 18.03 -17.81 -24.06
N ILE A 992 17.12 -17.25 -24.86
CA ILE A 992 15.69 -17.51 -24.81
C ILE A 992 15.26 -17.85 -26.24
N LEU A 993 14.79 -19.07 -26.44
CA LEU A 993 14.22 -19.49 -27.71
C LEU A 993 12.74 -19.12 -27.75
N VAL A 994 12.32 -18.44 -28.80
CA VAL A 994 10.96 -17.92 -28.97
C VAL A 994 10.40 -18.37 -30.32
N SER A 995 9.18 -18.90 -30.33
CA SER A 995 8.41 -19.12 -31.56
C SER A 995 7.64 -17.83 -31.88
N PRO A 996 8.01 -17.06 -32.93
CA PRO A 996 7.35 -15.79 -33.22
C PRO A 996 5.97 -16.03 -33.83
N HIS A 997 4.97 -15.20 -33.49
CA HIS A 997 3.64 -15.33 -34.08
C HIS A 997 3.69 -15.19 -35.62
N LYS A 998 2.82 -15.95 -36.30
CA LYS A 998 2.64 -15.89 -37.75
C LYS A 998 1.68 -14.73 -38.05
N ARG A 999 2.21 -13.63 -38.61
CA ARG A 999 1.40 -12.48 -39.07
C ARG A 999 0.38 -12.92 -40.13
N LEU A 1000 -0.69 -12.14 -40.29
CA LEU A 1000 -1.72 -12.39 -41.31
C LEU A 1000 -1.13 -12.29 -42.73
N ASN A 1001 -1.85 -12.84 -43.70
CA ASN A 1001 -1.56 -12.58 -45.11
C ASN A 1001 -2.24 -11.27 -45.54
N VAL A 1002 -1.83 -10.65 -46.65
CA VAL A 1002 -2.35 -9.34 -47.09
C VAL A 1002 -3.89 -9.29 -47.17
N THR A 1003 -4.55 -10.37 -47.58
CA THR A 1003 -6.02 -10.46 -47.66
C THR A 1003 -6.68 -10.56 -46.28
N ASP A 1004 -6.13 -11.38 -45.38
CA ASP A 1004 -6.65 -11.50 -44.00
C ASP A 1004 -6.33 -10.24 -43.17
N GLU A 1005 -5.25 -9.52 -43.47
CA GLU A 1005 -4.88 -8.24 -42.85
C GLU A 1005 -5.89 -7.12 -43.18
N MET A 1006 -6.49 -7.14 -44.38
CA MET A 1006 -7.61 -6.24 -44.72
C MET A 1006 -8.88 -6.53 -43.90
N LEU A 1007 -8.95 -7.66 -43.19
CA LEU A 1007 -10.02 -8.01 -42.26
C LEU A 1007 -9.64 -7.75 -40.79
N ASN A 1008 -8.40 -7.33 -40.49
CA ASN A 1008 -7.94 -7.01 -39.14
C ASN A 1008 -8.57 -5.68 -38.66
N PRO A 1009 -9.55 -5.66 -37.74
CA PRO A 1009 -10.20 -4.43 -37.32
C PRO A 1009 -9.28 -3.52 -36.51
N TYR A 1010 -8.28 -4.11 -35.83
CA TYR A 1010 -7.38 -3.41 -34.93
C TYR A 1010 -6.41 -2.48 -35.66
N SER A 1011 -6.15 -2.72 -36.95
CA SER A 1011 -5.38 -1.83 -37.84
C SER A 1011 -5.94 -0.40 -37.86
N SER A 1012 -7.27 -0.25 -37.80
CA SER A 1012 -7.99 1.03 -37.73
C SER A 1012 -8.18 1.57 -36.30
N LEU A 1013 -7.84 0.77 -35.28
CA LEU A 1013 -8.12 1.04 -33.86
C LEU A 1013 -6.83 1.05 -33.00
N PRO A 1014 -5.73 1.74 -33.39
CA PRO A 1014 -4.44 1.65 -32.71
C PRO A 1014 -4.47 2.09 -31.23
N GLY A 1015 -5.46 2.89 -30.84
CA GLY A 1015 -5.74 3.29 -29.47
C GLY A 1015 -6.08 2.13 -28.52
N LEU A 1016 -6.49 0.97 -29.03
CA LEU A 1016 -6.71 -0.24 -28.23
C LEU A 1016 -5.40 -0.99 -27.87
N LYS A 1017 -4.27 -0.61 -28.48
CA LYS A 1017 -2.98 -1.35 -28.42
C LYS A 1017 -3.11 -2.85 -28.68
N ALA A 1018 -4.05 -3.26 -29.54
CA ALA A 1018 -4.33 -4.66 -29.85
C ALA A 1018 -3.95 -4.98 -31.30
N ASP A 1019 -3.71 -6.25 -31.60
CA ASP A 1019 -3.36 -6.75 -32.93
C ASP A 1019 -3.81 -8.21 -33.13
N LEU A 1020 -3.82 -8.69 -34.38
CA LEU A 1020 -4.37 -9.99 -34.78
C LEU A 1020 -3.34 -10.83 -35.54
N VAL A 1021 -3.10 -12.05 -35.06
CA VAL A 1021 -2.15 -13.01 -35.68
C VAL A 1021 -2.80 -14.38 -35.85
N TYR A 1022 -2.22 -15.29 -36.64
CA TYR A 1022 -2.72 -16.68 -36.67
C TYR A 1022 -2.34 -17.42 -35.38
N ALA A 1023 -3.20 -18.36 -34.96
CA ALA A 1023 -2.97 -19.21 -33.80
C ALA A 1023 -1.92 -20.33 -34.02
N GLN A 1024 -1.38 -20.46 -35.23
CA GLN A 1024 -0.38 -21.47 -35.57
C GLN A 1024 0.99 -21.12 -34.98
N ILE A 1025 1.45 -21.93 -34.01
CA ILE A 1025 2.84 -21.93 -33.53
C ILE A 1025 3.77 -22.35 -34.69
N ARG A 1026 4.91 -21.67 -34.85
CA ARG A 1026 5.89 -22.00 -35.90
C ARG A 1026 6.74 -23.22 -35.53
N PRO A 1027 7.18 -24.05 -36.50
CA PRO A 1027 8.07 -25.18 -36.24
C PRO A 1027 9.46 -24.72 -35.74
N PRO A 1028 10.23 -25.57 -35.04
CA PRO A 1028 11.52 -25.21 -34.41
C PRO A 1028 12.52 -24.47 -35.30
N LYS A 1029 12.67 -24.91 -36.56
CA LYS A 1029 13.51 -24.27 -37.58
C LYS A 1029 13.24 -22.77 -37.83
N ASP A 1030 12.04 -22.28 -37.48
CA ASP A 1030 11.58 -20.91 -37.67
C ASP A 1030 11.53 -20.13 -36.33
N HIS A 1031 12.08 -20.70 -35.25
CA HIS A 1031 12.23 -20.03 -33.95
C HIS A 1031 13.42 -19.05 -33.96
N LEU A 1032 13.36 -18.06 -33.08
CA LEU A 1032 14.42 -17.06 -32.90
C LEU A 1032 15.03 -17.18 -31.51
N VAL A 1033 16.34 -16.96 -31.39
CA VAL A 1033 17.01 -16.77 -30.11
C VAL A 1033 17.07 -15.27 -29.81
N ILE A 1034 16.75 -14.91 -28.57
CA ILE A 1034 16.95 -13.58 -27.99
C ILE A 1034 17.62 -13.72 -26.62
N GLU A 1035 18.09 -12.63 -26.03
CA GLU A 1035 18.52 -12.61 -24.63
C GLU A 1035 17.45 -11.94 -23.74
N LYS A 1036 17.52 -12.16 -22.42
CA LYS A 1036 16.55 -11.62 -21.44
C LYS A 1036 16.37 -10.10 -21.56
N GLU A 1037 17.43 -9.38 -21.93
CA GLU A 1037 17.44 -7.93 -22.18
C GLU A 1037 16.51 -7.49 -23.32
N HIS A 1038 16.27 -8.35 -24.32
CA HIS A 1038 15.39 -8.07 -25.45
C HIS A 1038 13.90 -8.24 -25.13
N ILE A 1039 13.55 -8.74 -23.94
CA ILE A 1039 12.16 -8.82 -23.51
C ILE A 1039 11.64 -7.43 -23.12
N VAL A 1040 10.59 -7.02 -23.82
CA VAL A 1040 9.98 -5.69 -23.66
C VAL A 1040 8.80 -5.76 -22.69
N ALA A 1041 7.86 -6.69 -22.90
CA ALA A 1041 6.68 -6.88 -22.05
C ALA A 1041 6.04 -8.27 -22.20
N HIS A 1042 5.17 -8.64 -21.27
CA HIS A 1042 4.20 -9.73 -21.47
C HIS A 1042 3.01 -9.28 -22.32
N LEU A 1043 2.41 -10.21 -23.07
CA LEU A 1043 1.19 -9.99 -23.86
C LEU A 1043 0.04 -10.90 -23.38
N PRO A 1044 -1.03 -10.33 -22.78
CA PRO A 1044 -2.33 -10.99 -22.70
C PRO A 1044 -2.88 -11.30 -24.09
N PHE A 1045 -3.58 -12.43 -24.22
CA PHE A 1045 -4.12 -12.87 -25.50
C PHE A 1045 -5.41 -13.69 -25.39
N TYR A 1046 -6.19 -13.72 -26.48
CA TYR A 1046 -7.37 -14.56 -26.59
C TYR A 1046 -7.39 -15.28 -27.95
N ILE A 1047 -7.53 -16.60 -27.91
CA ILE A 1047 -7.60 -17.44 -29.11
C ILE A 1047 -9.03 -17.37 -29.67
N ARG A 1048 -9.17 -17.10 -30.96
CA ARG A 1048 -10.46 -17.04 -31.67
C ARG A 1048 -10.58 -18.16 -32.71
N PRO A 1049 -11.78 -18.74 -32.88
CA PRO A 1049 -11.99 -19.82 -33.85
C PRO A 1049 -11.89 -19.31 -35.29
N ARG A 1050 -11.69 -20.24 -36.23
CA ARG A 1050 -11.84 -19.97 -37.67
C ARG A 1050 -13.23 -19.39 -37.96
N GLY A 1051 -13.28 -18.38 -38.82
CA GLY A 1051 -14.49 -17.62 -39.17
C GLY A 1051 -14.63 -16.30 -38.41
N THR A 1052 -13.96 -16.11 -37.27
CA THR A 1052 -13.93 -14.80 -36.58
C THR A 1052 -13.31 -13.74 -37.47
N PHE A 1053 -13.92 -12.54 -37.51
CA PHE A 1053 -13.64 -11.45 -38.47
C PHE A 1053 -13.73 -11.85 -39.96
N GLY A 1054 -14.30 -13.01 -40.30
CA GLY A 1054 -14.31 -13.56 -41.66
C GLY A 1054 -13.03 -14.30 -42.07
N ILE A 1055 -12.03 -14.38 -41.19
CA ILE A 1055 -10.73 -15.01 -41.47
C ILE A 1055 -10.86 -16.54 -41.43
N SER A 1056 -10.33 -17.21 -42.46
CA SER A 1056 -10.50 -18.66 -42.68
C SER A 1056 -9.75 -19.57 -41.69
N GLN A 1057 -8.70 -19.04 -41.04
CA GLN A 1057 -7.87 -19.73 -40.06
C GLN A 1057 -8.22 -19.28 -38.63
N SER A 1058 -7.84 -20.07 -37.62
CA SER A 1058 -7.90 -19.61 -36.22
C SER A 1058 -6.86 -18.53 -35.94
N THR A 1059 -7.24 -17.54 -35.14
CA THR A 1059 -6.44 -16.35 -34.85
C THR A 1059 -6.23 -16.17 -33.36
N ILE A 1060 -5.33 -15.27 -32.99
CA ILE A 1060 -5.09 -14.80 -31.63
C ILE A 1060 -5.18 -13.28 -31.66
N VAL A 1061 -6.04 -12.71 -30.83
CA VAL A 1061 -5.98 -11.29 -30.49
C VAL A 1061 -4.91 -11.12 -29.41
N LEU A 1062 -3.91 -10.28 -29.67
CA LEU A 1062 -2.85 -9.89 -28.74
C LEU A 1062 -3.16 -8.49 -28.21
N VAL A 1063 -2.86 -8.18 -26.94
CA VAL A 1063 -2.99 -6.82 -26.40
C VAL A 1063 -1.71 -6.36 -25.72
N ASN A 1064 -1.11 -5.29 -26.23
CA ASN A 1064 0.12 -4.68 -25.76
C ASN A 1064 -0.12 -3.54 -24.74
N SER A 1065 -0.88 -3.83 -23.69
CA SER A 1065 -1.28 -2.85 -22.67
C SER A 1065 -0.55 -2.95 -21.34
N LEU A 1066 0.19 -4.05 -21.14
CA LEU A 1066 1.06 -4.24 -19.98
C LEU A 1066 2.40 -3.51 -20.16
N GLN A 1067 2.80 -3.20 -21.40
CA GLN A 1067 3.91 -2.30 -21.73
C GLN A 1067 3.55 -0.85 -21.33
N ARG A 1068 3.72 -0.56 -20.05
CA ARG A 1068 3.68 0.78 -19.47
C ARG A 1068 5.06 1.28 -19.05
N ASP A 1069 6.00 0.35 -18.85
CA ASP A 1069 7.37 0.57 -18.38
C ASP A 1069 8.36 1.04 -19.49
N LEU A 1070 7.87 1.75 -20.52
CA LEU A 1070 8.66 2.47 -21.55
C LEU A 1070 8.26 3.95 -21.61
#